data_AF-A0AAW0RSA2-F1
#
_entry.id   AF-A0AAW0RSA2-F1
#
_cell.length_a   1.000
_cell.length_b   1.000
_cell.length_c   1.000
_cell.angle_alpha   90.00
_cell.angle_beta   90.00
_cell.angle_gamma   90.00
#
_symmetry.space_group_name_H-M   'P 1'
#
loop_
_entity.id
_entity.type
_entity.pdbx_description
1 polymer ?
#
loop_
_entity_poly.entity_id
_entity_poly.type
_entity_poly.pdbx_seq_one_letter_code
_entity_poly.pdbx_strand_id
1 'polypeptide(L)'
;MPGFADSFWSNDYAGGLGVLFGKLQQGVMENRQILTLARLRAEAEDVYGQRLADIAPAADRVSGGFSRDDGATVRKAYDGMRTEMQEAAKSHQRIAQNIRDLVVHPFARWCEAHEARIQDSQDDLQARTKAHDRQAETVKKLRSNYFNKCRLVEDLEEENKLAFQEPESSPKNASQIPEIKVQPHKEEESRDDDDVFEIGDEIYQPDQLKTILSNMLSNIKMGETKVPILGTYLNTSAGSDIVEYLQRTMATSSMSYAERIGQDLISNGLLRLIGNVGSTFANSSRMFYQWRPKAFRLAGVPEKKQTLSRTFSMPISESSDSPVVGTVTEYLANWNVLNNSHPNETPAQRLQREARESDEKYKSAVNKLDQLRCDLEQSIFIHLKFLEQCELDRLKAIKTVILDFSGTISNVIPSLQSTVDKMMLFQETVQPLGDLRYLLETYRTGGFAPRVAVYENYYNKVDDQIFGVDLEARARADRKRVPVIVTAILTYLDHHYPDLEGDEARRGVWLVDVPLAQTHRLRAKIHNDATVSQEVFSDFDIPTVASLLKLYLLELPDSLVSTHVYEIVRTIYMTPAAESTDASRIAVLQQTLSQLRLSNIATLDACMNHFTRLIDLTSADDAYVTSLATTLSRCILRPRVETSLTMEEKHAVRLVRDLFAHKDAIFSELKRMSTLNHSSSVGSNRPRAISTNESNRKALMEERNRALLEKASATRGRATSPAPGTRHRRDRSSGGAETRFPIQTSPTANNERHRSSLGSHLAGTVNRNSLEVPAEGTSTPPEPVNGGIADEAGDRERTDSLTKGTPTRFVGGRRVPNSPPIEEGVRGVTLEDKPMDD
;
A
#
# COMPACT_ATOMS: atom_id res chain seq x y z
N MET A 1 41.67 -0.47 -31.80
CA MET A 1 40.55 -1.22 -32.40
C MET A 1 40.16 -0.50 -33.69
N PRO A 2 39.53 -1.16 -34.68
CA PRO A 2 38.90 -0.44 -35.79
C PRO A 2 37.80 0.49 -35.25
N GLY A 3 37.65 1.67 -35.86
CA GLY A 3 36.58 2.61 -35.52
C GLY A 3 35.30 2.31 -36.31
N PHE A 4 34.24 3.07 -36.06
CA PHE A 4 32.99 2.99 -36.83
C PHE A 4 33.27 3.27 -38.32
N ALA A 5 34.14 4.25 -38.59
CA ALA A 5 34.54 4.68 -39.93
C ALA A 5 35.31 3.62 -40.74
N ASP A 6 35.77 2.54 -40.09
CA ASP A 6 36.43 1.40 -40.74
C ASP A 6 35.50 0.17 -40.85
N SER A 7 34.35 0.19 -40.14
CA SER A 7 33.59 -1.03 -39.80
C SER A 7 32.18 -1.13 -40.41
N PHE A 8 31.55 -0.01 -40.77
CA PHE A 8 30.13 0.03 -41.19
C PHE A 8 29.92 0.28 -42.70
N TRP A 9 30.76 -0.34 -43.54
CA TRP A 9 30.67 -0.26 -45.00
C TRP A 9 29.91 -1.45 -45.61
N SER A 10 29.19 -1.20 -46.70
CA SER A 10 28.53 -2.23 -47.52
C SER A 10 28.46 -1.78 -48.98
N ASN A 11 28.31 -2.73 -49.92
CA ASN A 11 28.32 -2.46 -51.37
C ASN A 11 27.17 -1.55 -51.86
N ASP A 12 26.11 -1.43 -51.07
CA ASP A 12 24.95 -0.57 -51.28
C ASP A 12 25.01 0.73 -50.43
N TYR A 13 26.02 0.87 -49.56
CA TYR A 13 26.17 1.85 -48.47
C TYR A 13 25.05 1.83 -47.40
N ALA A 14 23.79 1.61 -47.81
CA ALA A 14 22.61 1.59 -46.96
C ALA A 14 22.63 0.47 -45.90
N GLY A 15 23.12 -0.74 -46.24
CA GLY A 15 23.15 -1.88 -45.34
C GLY A 15 23.99 -1.64 -44.08
N GLY A 16 25.22 -1.17 -44.23
CA GLY A 16 26.13 -0.88 -43.12
C GLY A 16 25.61 0.24 -42.21
N LEU A 17 25.12 1.32 -42.81
CA LEU A 17 24.46 2.43 -42.09
C LEU A 17 23.20 1.96 -41.35
N GLY A 18 22.37 1.13 -41.97
CA GLY A 18 21.14 0.61 -41.38
C GLY A 18 21.39 -0.22 -40.11
N VAL A 19 22.44 -1.04 -40.10
CA VAL A 19 22.87 -1.78 -38.91
C VAL A 19 23.32 -0.82 -37.79
N LEU A 20 24.14 0.18 -38.12
CA LEU A 20 24.63 1.14 -37.13
C LEU A 20 23.50 1.99 -36.55
N PHE A 21 22.67 2.62 -37.38
CA PHE A 21 21.56 3.45 -36.90
C PHE A 21 20.52 2.63 -36.12
N GLY A 22 20.29 1.36 -36.48
CA GLY A 22 19.50 0.44 -35.66
C GLY A 22 20.07 0.26 -34.24
N LYS A 23 21.39 0.16 -34.10
CA LYS A 23 22.07 0.08 -32.79
C LYS A 23 22.08 1.40 -32.03
N LEU A 24 22.24 2.54 -32.70
CA LEU A 24 22.21 3.86 -32.06
C LEU A 24 20.80 4.23 -31.58
N GLN A 25 19.77 3.96 -32.38
CA GLN A 25 18.36 4.15 -31.99
C GLN A 25 17.97 3.19 -30.85
N GLN A 26 18.50 1.97 -30.80
CA GLN A 26 18.40 1.12 -29.60
C GLN A 26 19.02 1.82 -28.38
N GLY A 27 20.20 2.44 -28.53
CA GLY A 27 20.86 3.21 -27.46
C GLY A 27 20.01 4.37 -26.92
N VAL A 28 19.22 5.03 -27.77
CA VAL A 28 18.23 6.04 -27.35
C VAL A 28 17.10 5.39 -26.53
N MET A 29 16.63 4.19 -26.90
CA MET A 29 15.61 3.48 -26.11
C MET A 29 16.14 3.00 -24.75
N GLU A 30 17.40 2.55 -24.68
CA GLU A 30 18.08 2.21 -23.42
C GLU A 30 18.13 3.41 -22.47
N ASN A 31 18.44 4.61 -22.98
CA ASN A 31 18.41 5.84 -22.20
C ASN A 31 17.01 6.14 -21.62
N ARG A 32 15.95 5.93 -22.41
CA ARG A 32 14.55 6.09 -21.98
C ARG A 32 14.14 5.07 -20.91
N GLN A 33 14.66 3.84 -20.97
CA GLN A 33 14.47 2.83 -19.93
C GLN A 33 15.11 3.25 -18.59
N ILE A 34 16.34 3.77 -18.62
CA ILE A 34 17.04 4.29 -17.43
C ILE A 34 16.28 5.47 -16.81
N LEU A 35 15.78 6.41 -17.62
CA LEU A 35 14.93 7.51 -17.15
C LEU A 35 13.62 7.01 -16.51
N THR A 36 13.02 5.97 -17.08
CA THR A 36 11.79 5.37 -16.55
C THR A 36 12.03 4.71 -15.20
N LEU A 37 13.14 3.95 -15.06
CA LEU A 37 13.56 3.34 -13.80
C LEU A 37 13.78 4.40 -12.70
N ALA A 38 14.49 5.50 -13.01
CA ALA A 38 14.76 6.57 -12.05
C ALA A 38 13.47 7.30 -11.63
N ARG A 39 12.55 7.57 -12.58
CA ARG A 39 11.23 8.18 -12.29
C ARG A 39 10.39 7.29 -11.37
N LEU A 40 10.26 6.01 -11.69
CA LEU A 40 9.49 5.05 -10.88
C LEU A 40 10.09 4.86 -9.48
N ARG A 41 11.42 4.91 -9.32
CA ARG A 41 12.03 4.90 -7.98
C ARG A 41 11.70 6.16 -7.19
N ALA A 42 11.80 7.34 -7.81
CA ALA A 42 11.47 8.60 -7.14
C ALA A 42 9.99 8.64 -6.70
N GLU A 43 9.07 8.15 -7.54
CA GLU A 43 7.65 8.03 -7.19
C GLU A 43 7.42 7.06 -6.02
N ALA A 44 8.05 5.88 -6.03
CA ALA A 44 7.93 4.90 -4.96
C ALA A 44 8.47 5.42 -3.60
N GLU A 45 9.59 6.15 -3.60
CA GLU A 45 10.15 6.79 -2.40
C GLU A 45 9.24 7.90 -1.85
N ASP A 46 8.63 8.70 -2.72
CA ASP A 46 7.74 9.80 -2.33
C ASP A 46 6.42 9.27 -1.73
N VAL A 47 5.83 8.25 -2.39
CA VAL A 47 4.65 7.55 -1.87
C VAL A 47 4.96 6.87 -0.53
N TYR A 48 6.12 6.23 -0.38
CA TYR A 48 6.52 5.64 0.90
C TYR A 48 6.72 6.70 1.99
N GLY A 49 7.42 7.80 1.68
CA GLY A 49 7.58 8.95 2.58
C GLY A 49 6.24 9.54 3.03
N GLN A 50 5.29 9.74 2.12
CA GLN A 50 3.94 10.20 2.48
C GLN A 50 3.20 9.19 3.36
N ARG A 51 3.30 7.88 3.09
CA ARG A 51 2.69 6.85 3.93
C ARG A 51 3.26 6.81 5.34
N LEU A 52 4.55 7.10 5.53
CA LEU A 52 5.16 7.28 6.85
C LEU A 52 4.67 8.57 7.53
N ALA A 53 4.55 9.68 6.78
CA ALA A 53 4.04 10.94 7.29
C ALA A 53 2.59 10.82 7.83
N ASP A 54 1.75 10.02 7.16
CA ASP A 54 0.35 9.76 7.57
C ASP A 54 0.23 9.01 8.93
N ILE A 55 1.26 8.31 9.40
CA ILE A 55 1.19 7.44 10.59
C ILE A 55 0.88 8.23 11.87
N ALA A 56 1.59 9.34 12.13
CA ALA A 56 1.37 10.11 13.35
C ALA A 56 -0.03 10.77 13.38
N PRO A 57 -0.49 11.47 12.32
CA PRO A 57 -1.87 11.98 12.24
C PRO A 57 -2.96 10.90 12.23
N ALA A 58 -2.63 9.63 11.97
CA ALA A 58 -3.57 8.51 12.12
C ALA A 58 -3.62 8.00 13.56
N ALA A 59 -2.46 7.83 14.22
CA ALA A 59 -2.37 7.43 15.63
C ALA A 59 -2.97 8.47 16.58
N ASP A 60 -2.73 9.76 16.31
CA ASP A 60 -3.22 10.89 17.13
C ASP A 60 -4.76 11.07 17.05
N ARG A 61 -5.48 10.28 16.23
CA ARG A 61 -6.96 10.19 16.22
C ARG A 61 -7.50 9.27 17.32
N VAL A 62 -6.66 8.47 17.98
CA VAL A 62 -7.07 7.55 19.04
C VAL A 62 -7.33 8.33 20.34
N SER A 63 -8.55 8.84 20.47
CA SER A 63 -8.97 9.66 21.61
C SER A 63 -8.89 8.92 22.94
N GLY A 64 -8.26 9.53 23.95
CA GLY A 64 -8.27 9.04 25.32
C GLY A 64 -7.16 8.04 25.68
N GLY A 65 -6.20 7.80 24.78
CA GLY A 65 -4.93 7.13 25.08
C GLY A 65 -3.92 8.06 25.78
N PHE A 66 -2.64 8.00 25.35
CA PHE A 66 -1.50 8.68 25.98
C PHE A 66 -1.67 10.18 26.29
N SER A 67 -2.59 10.88 25.62
CA SER A 67 -2.98 12.26 25.95
C SER A 67 -3.56 12.44 27.37
N ARG A 68 -3.80 11.35 28.12
CA ARG A 68 -4.27 11.35 29.51
C ARG A 68 -3.18 11.01 30.54
N ASP A 69 -2.03 10.51 30.09
CA ASP A 69 -0.98 9.98 30.95
C ASP A 69 0.08 11.07 31.22
N ASP A 70 -0.27 12.08 32.02
CA ASP A 70 0.60 13.23 32.36
C ASP A 70 1.69 12.85 33.39
N GLY A 71 2.62 11.98 32.97
CA GLY A 71 3.81 11.61 33.76
C GLY A 71 4.47 10.30 33.35
N ALA A 72 3.72 9.38 32.75
CA ALA A 72 4.18 8.04 32.38
C ALA A 72 5.41 8.07 31.44
N THR A 73 6.36 7.18 31.68
CA THR A 73 7.55 7.01 30.84
C THR A 73 7.22 6.38 29.49
N VAL A 74 6.24 5.46 29.42
CA VAL A 74 5.76 4.87 28.15
C VAL A 74 5.28 5.94 27.17
N ARG A 75 4.65 7.02 27.65
CA ARG A 75 4.23 8.15 26.79
C ARG A 75 5.42 8.84 26.13
N LYS A 76 6.53 9.07 26.86
CA LYS A 76 7.74 9.69 26.30
C LYS A 76 8.35 8.82 25.21
N ALA A 77 8.33 7.50 25.39
CA ALA A 77 8.76 6.55 24.36
C ALA A 77 7.84 6.59 23.12
N TYR A 78 6.52 6.66 23.30
CA TYR A 78 5.56 6.85 22.20
C TYR A 78 5.79 8.17 21.45
N ASP A 79 5.90 9.29 22.15
CA ASP A 79 6.12 10.61 21.54
C ASP A 79 7.45 10.68 20.78
N GLY A 80 8.50 9.99 21.27
CA GLY A 80 9.76 9.80 20.57
C GLY A 80 9.61 8.99 19.28
N MET A 81 9.01 7.80 19.37
CA MET A 81 8.73 6.93 18.21
C MET A 81 7.89 7.65 17.13
N ARG A 82 6.89 8.41 17.56
CA ARG A 82 6.02 9.24 16.69
C ARG A 82 6.81 10.33 15.96
N THR A 83 7.85 10.88 16.61
CA THR A 83 8.72 11.94 16.06
C THR A 83 9.71 11.37 15.03
N GLU A 84 10.43 10.30 15.36
CA GLU A 84 11.41 9.71 14.42
C GLU A 84 10.74 9.11 13.17
N MET A 85 9.48 8.66 13.27
CA MET A 85 8.67 8.27 12.10
C MET A 85 8.48 9.43 11.10
N GLN A 86 8.38 10.67 11.58
CA GLN A 86 8.28 11.88 10.73
C GLN A 86 9.64 12.27 10.13
N GLU A 87 10.75 12.05 10.84
CA GLU A 87 12.10 12.27 10.27
C GLU A 87 12.48 11.21 9.22
N ALA A 88 12.02 9.96 9.39
CA ALA A 88 12.11 8.93 8.37
C ALA A 88 11.28 9.30 7.13
N ALA A 89 10.04 9.77 7.30
CA ALA A 89 9.19 10.25 6.21
C ALA A 89 9.86 11.35 5.37
N LYS A 90 10.37 12.40 6.02
CA LYS A 90 11.14 13.48 5.37
C LYS A 90 12.40 12.98 4.67
N SER A 91 13.06 11.96 5.22
CA SER A 91 14.27 11.37 4.62
C SER A 91 13.94 10.68 3.30
N HIS A 92 12.86 9.89 3.23
CA HIS A 92 12.42 9.27 1.98
C HIS A 92 11.94 10.29 0.93
N GLN A 93 11.19 11.32 1.34
CA GLN A 93 10.84 12.45 0.46
C GLN A 93 12.09 13.17 -0.10
N ARG A 94 13.15 13.31 0.70
CA ARG A 94 14.44 13.85 0.24
C ARG A 94 15.13 12.94 -0.78
N ILE A 95 15.06 11.62 -0.63
CA ILE A 95 15.57 10.67 -1.65
C ILE A 95 14.81 10.86 -2.97
N ALA A 96 13.47 10.89 -2.91
CA ALA A 96 12.63 11.12 -4.08
C ALA A 96 12.98 12.42 -4.82
N GLN A 97 13.15 13.51 -4.07
CA GLN A 97 13.49 14.82 -4.65
C GLN A 97 14.92 14.86 -5.21
N ASN A 98 15.91 14.30 -4.49
CA ASN A 98 17.29 14.21 -4.99
C ASN A 98 17.36 13.44 -6.32
N ILE A 99 16.62 12.32 -6.45
CA ILE A 99 16.58 11.54 -7.71
C ILE A 99 15.97 12.39 -8.85
N ARG A 100 14.93 13.17 -8.58
CA ARG A 100 14.32 14.08 -9.58
C ARG A 100 15.33 15.12 -10.06
N ASP A 101 15.91 15.87 -9.13
CA ASP A 101 16.70 17.07 -9.42
C ASP A 101 18.11 16.74 -9.96
N LEU A 102 18.75 15.68 -9.45
CA LEU A 102 20.12 15.34 -9.79
C LEU A 102 20.22 14.28 -10.91
N VAL A 103 19.19 13.45 -11.10
CA VAL A 103 19.24 12.32 -12.06
C VAL A 103 18.23 12.51 -13.20
N VAL A 104 16.93 12.61 -12.88
CA VAL A 104 15.87 12.60 -13.90
C VAL A 104 15.88 13.87 -14.76
N HIS A 105 15.93 15.04 -14.15
CA HIS A 105 15.87 16.31 -14.88
C HIS A 105 17.13 16.60 -15.72
N PRO A 106 18.37 16.37 -15.23
CA PRO A 106 19.57 16.55 -16.06
C PRO A 106 19.68 15.51 -17.16
N PHE A 107 19.44 14.22 -16.87
CA PHE A 107 19.61 13.18 -17.88
C PHE A 107 18.52 13.23 -18.96
N ALA A 108 17.28 13.64 -18.65
CA ALA A 108 16.23 13.79 -19.66
C ALA A 108 16.63 14.79 -20.77
N ARG A 109 17.10 15.98 -20.37
CA ARG A 109 17.61 17.01 -21.29
C ARG A 109 18.81 16.53 -22.10
N TRP A 110 19.71 15.76 -21.47
CA TRP A 110 20.85 15.16 -22.17
C TRP A 110 20.39 14.12 -23.20
N CYS A 111 19.40 13.29 -22.88
CA CYS A 111 18.85 12.28 -23.78
C CYS A 111 18.17 12.91 -25.00
N GLU A 112 17.37 13.95 -24.80
CA GLU A 112 16.73 14.72 -25.88
C GLU A 112 17.78 15.31 -26.84
N ALA A 113 18.86 15.91 -26.31
CA ALA A 113 19.95 16.46 -27.10
C ALA A 113 20.86 15.39 -27.75
N HIS A 114 20.92 14.17 -27.21
CA HIS A 114 21.63 13.05 -27.84
C HIS A 114 20.78 12.42 -28.96
N GLU A 115 19.49 12.21 -28.74
CA GLU A 115 18.55 11.70 -29.74
C GLU A 115 18.52 12.58 -31.00
N ALA A 116 18.46 13.90 -30.83
CA ALA A 116 18.58 14.86 -31.94
C ALA A 116 19.89 14.68 -32.75
N ARG A 117 21.05 14.62 -32.08
CA ARG A 117 22.36 14.42 -32.75
C ARG A 117 22.43 13.12 -33.56
N ILE A 118 21.78 12.04 -33.11
CA ILE A 118 21.70 10.79 -33.87
C ILE A 118 20.77 10.95 -35.08
N GLN A 119 19.59 11.56 -34.87
CA GLN A 119 18.57 11.74 -35.90
C GLN A 119 19.03 12.67 -37.04
N ASP A 120 19.60 13.84 -36.73
CA ASP A 120 20.12 14.80 -37.72
C ASP A 120 21.18 14.13 -38.63
N SER A 121 22.06 13.32 -38.03
CA SER A 121 23.09 12.56 -38.73
C SER A 121 22.52 11.42 -39.58
N GLN A 122 21.43 10.79 -39.12
CA GLN A 122 20.73 9.74 -39.85
C GLN A 122 20.02 10.29 -41.09
N ASP A 123 19.35 11.44 -40.98
CA ASP A 123 18.56 12.00 -42.07
C ASP A 123 19.42 12.60 -43.19
N ASP A 124 20.55 13.26 -42.87
CA ASP A 124 21.50 13.74 -43.90
C ASP A 124 22.14 12.58 -44.68
N LEU A 125 22.67 11.56 -43.98
CA LEU A 125 23.23 10.39 -44.68
C LEU A 125 22.18 9.65 -45.50
N GLN A 126 20.96 9.45 -44.97
CA GLN A 126 19.90 8.79 -45.72
C GLN A 126 19.45 9.61 -46.94
N ALA A 127 19.47 10.95 -46.88
CA ALA A 127 19.21 11.82 -48.03
C ALA A 127 20.31 11.68 -49.10
N ARG A 128 21.59 11.66 -48.71
CA ARG A 128 22.73 11.46 -49.64
C ARG A 128 22.69 10.08 -50.30
N THR A 129 22.44 9.01 -49.54
CA THR A 129 22.31 7.64 -50.09
C THR A 129 21.17 7.58 -51.11
N LYS A 130 19.97 8.10 -50.77
CA LYS A 130 18.85 8.19 -51.72
C LYS A 130 19.20 8.97 -52.99
N ALA A 131 20.01 10.04 -52.90
CA ALA A 131 20.44 10.82 -54.06
C ALA A 131 21.43 10.06 -54.96
N HIS A 132 22.39 9.35 -54.36
CA HIS A 132 23.30 8.44 -55.05
C HIS A 132 22.53 7.34 -55.80
N ASP A 133 21.62 6.64 -55.13
CA ASP A 133 20.91 5.49 -55.71
C ASP A 133 20.00 5.89 -56.89
N ARG A 134 19.36 7.06 -56.79
CA ARG A 134 18.60 7.67 -57.89
C ARG A 134 19.49 7.95 -59.10
N GLN A 135 20.71 8.45 -58.89
CA GLN A 135 21.67 8.66 -59.98
C GLN A 135 22.21 7.33 -60.53
N ALA A 136 22.44 6.31 -59.69
CA ALA A 136 22.91 4.99 -60.11
C ALA A 136 21.90 4.28 -61.03
N GLU A 137 20.62 4.28 -60.67
CA GLU A 137 19.55 3.74 -61.52
C GLU A 137 19.37 4.57 -62.82
N THR A 138 19.65 5.88 -62.77
CA THR A 138 19.66 6.75 -63.97
C THR A 138 20.82 6.38 -64.92
N VAL A 139 22.03 6.17 -64.39
CA VAL A 139 23.21 5.71 -65.15
C VAL A 139 22.95 4.35 -65.79
N LYS A 140 22.34 3.41 -65.06
CA LYS A 140 21.94 2.09 -65.55
C LYS A 140 20.94 2.16 -66.72
N LYS A 141 19.95 3.07 -66.65
CA LYS A 141 19.00 3.34 -67.75
C LYS A 141 19.69 3.96 -68.97
N LEU A 142 20.54 4.96 -68.76
CA LEU A 142 21.30 5.61 -69.85
C LEU A 142 22.27 4.63 -70.52
N ARG A 143 22.93 3.76 -69.75
CA ARG A 143 23.75 2.65 -70.29
C ARG A 143 22.92 1.76 -71.21
N SER A 144 21.74 1.32 -70.76
CA SER A 144 20.88 0.45 -71.59
C SER A 144 20.41 1.16 -72.86
N ASN A 145 20.13 2.46 -72.82
CA ASN A 145 19.76 3.24 -74.00
C ASN A 145 20.94 3.33 -74.99
N TYR A 146 22.13 3.71 -74.50
CA TYR A 146 23.36 3.79 -75.30
C TYR A 146 23.72 2.45 -75.95
N PHE A 147 23.75 1.35 -75.20
CA PHE A 147 24.05 0.02 -75.74
C PHE A 147 23.02 -0.43 -76.79
N ASN A 148 21.73 -0.13 -76.59
CA ASN A 148 20.69 -0.39 -77.59
C ASN A 148 20.87 0.48 -78.86
N LYS A 149 21.33 1.73 -78.72
CA LYS A 149 21.62 2.62 -79.85
C LYS A 149 22.87 2.19 -80.63
N CYS A 150 23.93 1.74 -79.96
CA CYS A 150 25.09 1.13 -80.61
C CYS A 150 24.69 -0.10 -81.42
N ARG A 151 23.93 -1.02 -80.82
CA ARG A 151 23.45 -2.21 -81.52
C ARG A 151 22.64 -1.87 -82.77
N LEU A 152 21.74 -0.87 -82.71
CA LEU A 152 20.97 -0.42 -83.88
C LEU A 152 21.83 0.23 -84.98
N VAL A 153 23.03 0.71 -84.65
CA VAL A 153 24.03 1.15 -85.65
C VAL A 153 24.78 -0.06 -86.22
N GLU A 154 25.17 -1.02 -85.38
CA GLU A 154 25.84 -2.26 -85.79
C GLU A 154 24.94 -3.09 -86.72
N ASP A 155 23.69 -3.38 -86.31
CA ASP A 155 22.68 -4.09 -87.10
C ASP A 155 22.52 -3.44 -88.50
N LEU A 156 22.41 -2.10 -88.56
CA LEU A 156 22.27 -1.34 -89.81
C LEU A 156 23.55 -1.30 -90.65
N GLU A 157 24.72 -1.27 -90.03
CA GLU A 157 26.00 -1.34 -90.75
C GLU A 157 26.26 -2.75 -91.31
N GLU A 158 25.72 -3.81 -90.69
CA GLU A 158 25.70 -5.16 -91.28
C GLU A 158 24.70 -5.26 -92.44
N GLU A 159 23.48 -4.74 -92.29
CA GLU A 159 22.51 -4.66 -93.40
C GLU A 159 23.11 -3.94 -94.64
N ASN A 160 23.79 -2.80 -94.44
CA ASN A 160 24.45 -2.09 -95.54
C ASN A 160 25.63 -2.86 -96.16
N LYS A 161 26.40 -3.65 -95.37
CA LYS A 161 27.47 -4.51 -95.90
C LYS A 161 26.91 -5.68 -96.72
N LEU A 162 25.73 -6.20 -96.36
CA LEU A 162 25.03 -7.27 -97.07
C LEU A 162 24.34 -6.75 -98.34
N ALA A 163 23.80 -5.53 -98.32
CA ALA A 163 23.08 -4.92 -99.45
C ALA A 163 23.99 -4.51 -100.64
N PHE A 164 25.31 -4.44 -100.45
CA PHE A 164 26.28 -3.95 -101.44
C PHE A 164 27.27 -5.02 -101.97
N GLN A 165 26.92 -6.30 -101.90
CA GLN A 165 27.66 -7.34 -102.65
C GLN A 165 27.16 -7.41 -104.11
N GLU A 166 28.01 -7.02 -105.07
CA GLU A 166 27.72 -7.20 -106.50
C GLU A 166 27.81 -8.69 -106.90
N PRO A 167 26.78 -9.28 -107.53
CA PRO A 167 26.80 -10.69 -107.93
C PRO A 167 27.35 -10.88 -109.34
N GLU A 168 28.62 -11.25 -109.49
CA GLU A 168 29.11 -11.84 -110.74
C GLU A 168 28.53 -13.25 -110.96
N SER A 169 28.31 -13.58 -112.25
CA SER A 169 27.82 -14.87 -112.76
C SER A 169 26.40 -15.31 -112.37
N SER A 170 25.42 -14.98 -113.23
CA SER A 170 24.14 -15.70 -113.34
C SER A 170 24.27 -16.85 -114.35
N PRO A 171 23.46 -17.92 -114.23
CA PRO A 171 22.47 -18.10 -115.30
C PRO A 171 21.09 -18.62 -114.85
N LYS A 172 20.07 -17.79 -115.11
CA LYS A 172 18.77 -18.13 -115.74
C LYS A 172 18.15 -19.52 -115.47
N ASN A 173 17.00 -19.52 -114.80
CA ASN A 173 15.76 -20.05 -115.38
C ASN A 173 14.54 -19.32 -114.81
N ALA A 174 13.37 -19.41 -115.47
CA ALA A 174 12.33 -18.39 -115.36
C ALA A 174 10.93 -18.91 -114.93
N SER A 175 10.29 -18.17 -114.02
CA SER A 175 8.83 -18.10 -113.87
C SER A 175 8.43 -16.78 -113.20
N GLN A 176 7.37 -16.15 -113.72
CA GLN A 176 6.93 -14.78 -113.45
C GLN A 176 6.72 -14.43 -111.95
N ILE A 177 7.12 -13.21 -111.57
CA ILE A 177 6.80 -12.59 -110.27
C ILE A 177 5.74 -11.49 -110.50
N PRO A 178 4.54 -11.56 -109.88
CA PRO A 178 3.58 -10.45 -109.90
C PRO A 178 4.00 -9.31 -108.97
N GLU A 179 3.81 -8.06 -109.40
CA GLU A 179 3.99 -6.89 -108.55
C GLU A 179 2.90 -6.82 -107.46
N ILE A 180 3.27 -6.76 -106.19
CA ILE A 180 2.36 -6.24 -105.15
C ILE A 180 2.64 -4.74 -104.99
N LYS A 181 1.95 -3.94 -105.80
CA LYS A 181 1.89 -2.49 -105.62
C LYS A 181 1.12 -2.18 -104.34
N VAL A 182 1.73 -1.39 -103.43
CA VAL A 182 1.04 -0.86 -102.24
C VAL A 182 -0.12 0.03 -102.70
N GLN A 183 -1.35 -0.35 -102.36
CA GLN A 183 -2.51 0.53 -102.41
C GLN A 183 -3.13 0.64 -101.00
N PRO A 184 -3.68 1.81 -100.63
CA PRO A 184 -4.24 2.01 -99.30
C PRO A 184 -5.58 1.28 -99.18
N HIS A 185 -5.64 0.25 -98.34
CA HIS A 185 -6.92 -0.40 -98.06
C HIS A 185 -7.82 0.53 -97.25
N LYS A 186 -8.86 1.03 -97.92
CA LYS A 186 -10.07 1.50 -97.24
C LYS A 186 -10.67 0.34 -96.46
N GLU A 187 -11.31 0.67 -95.35
CA GLU A 187 -12.36 -0.17 -94.77
C GLU A 187 -13.56 -0.14 -95.74
N GLU A 188 -13.91 -1.28 -96.33
CA GLU A 188 -15.16 -1.43 -97.08
C GLU A 188 -16.17 -2.23 -96.25
N GLU A 189 -17.41 -1.76 -96.23
CA GLU A 189 -18.51 -2.36 -95.47
C GLU A 189 -18.92 -3.71 -96.09
N SER A 190 -18.33 -4.79 -95.61
CA SER A 190 -18.86 -6.15 -95.83
C SER A 190 -20.07 -6.38 -94.91
N ARG A 191 -21.06 -7.13 -95.41
CA ARG A 191 -22.29 -7.46 -94.67
C ARG A 191 -22.15 -8.86 -94.07
N ASP A 192 -22.04 -8.93 -92.74
CA ASP A 192 -21.92 -10.17 -91.97
C ASP A 192 -23.29 -10.92 -91.88
N ASP A 193 -23.89 -11.27 -93.01
CA ASP A 193 -25.11 -12.11 -93.11
C ASP A 193 -24.75 -13.54 -93.59
N ASP A 194 -23.85 -14.22 -92.87
CA ASP A 194 -23.69 -15.71 -92.87
C ASP A 194 -22.76 -16.21 -91.73
N ASP A 195 -22.60 -15.42 -90.65
CA ASP A 195 -21.80 -15.78 -89.48
C ASP A 195 -22.53 -16.83 -88.62
N VAL A 196 -22.05 -18.08 -88.64
CA VAL A 196 -22.55 -19.18 -87.81
C VAL A 196 -21.71 -19.30 -86.54
N PHE A 197 -22.34 -19.19 -85.36
CA PHE A 197 -21.64 -19.09 -84.08
C PHE A 197 -21.72 -20.39 -83.27
N GLU A 198 -20.58 -21.06 -83.09
CA GLU A 198 -20.43 -22.17 -82.12
C GLU A 198 -20.17 -21.59 -80.72
N ILE A 199 -21.03 -21.94 -79.75
CA ILE A 199 -20.92 -21.53 -78.35
C ILE A 199 -21.44 -22.68 -77.47
N GLY A 200 -20.57 -23.30 -76.67
CA GLY A 200 -20.95 -24.34 -75.71
C GLY A 200 -21.57 -25.57 -76.36
N ASP A 201 -20.90 -26.18 -77.33
CA ASP A 201 -21.35 -27.36 -78.09
C ASP A 201 -22.66 -27.21 -78.90
N GLU A 202 -23.34 -26.06 -78.83
CA GLU A 202 -24.47 -25.69 -79.70
C GLU A 202 -24.05 -24.68 -80.78
N ILE A 203 -24.74 -24.75 -81.92
CA ILE A 203 -24.53 -23.89 -83.09
C ILE A 203 -25.73 -22.94 -83.22
N TYR A 204 -25.50 -21.64 -83.03
CA TYR A 204 -26.54 -20.62 -83.07
C TYR A 204 -26.56 -19.82 -84.37
N GLN A 205 -27.76 -19.65 -84.91
CA GLN A 205 -28.04 -18.69 -85.98
C GLN A 205 -28.08 -17.25 -85.44
N PRO A 206 -27.80 -16.21 -86.25
CA PRO A 206 -27.72 -14.82 -85.79
C PRO A 206 -28.92 -14.32 -84.98
N ASP A 207 -30.16 -14.65 -85.35
CA ASP A 207 -31.37 -14.26 -84.59
C ASP A 207 -31.50 -14.95 -83.22
N GLN A 208 -31.01 -16.19 -83.10
CA GLN A 208 -30.96 -16.91 -81.82
C GLN A 208 -29.89 -16.27 -80.92
N LEU A 209 -28.69 -16.04 -81.47
CA LEU A 209 -27.59 -15.40 -80.75
C LEU A 209 -27.95 -13.97 -80.32
N LYS A 210 -28.65 -13.21 -81.16
CA LYS A 210 -29.20 -11.88 -80.83
C LYS A 210 -30.11 -11.91 -79.60
N THR A 211 -30.98 -12.90 -79.52
CA THR A 211 -31.88 -13.10 -78.37
C THR A 211 -31.09 -13.43 -77.10
N ILE A 212 -30.07 -14.30 -77.22
CA ILE A 212 -29.15 -14.67 -76.13
C ILE A 212 -28.33 -13.47 -75.64
N LEU A 213 -27.67 -12.75 -76.54
CA LEU A 213 -26.81 -11.61 -76.23
C LEU A 213 -27.61 -10.41 -75.69
N SER A 214 -28.83 -10.17 -76.19
CA SER A 214 -29.70 -9.14 -75.63
C SER A 214 -30.07 -9.45 -74.18
N ASN A 215 -30.32 -10.72 -73.85
CA ASN A 215 -30.62 -11.15 -72.48
C ASN A 215 -29.37 -11.02 -71.58
N MET A 216 -28.20 -11.49 -72.05
CA MET A 216 -26.91 -11.34 -71.37
C MET A 216 -26.59 -9.87 -71.06
N LEU A 217 -26.64 -8.98 -72.07
CA LEU A 217 -26.33 -7.55 -71.90
C LEU A 217 -27.36 -6.79 -71.05
N SER A 218 -28.57 -7.33 -70.86
CA SER A 218 -29.56 -6.74 -69.94
C SER A 218 -29.40 -7.19 -68.48
N ASN A 219 -28.92 -8.41 -68.24
CA ASN A 219 -28.96 -9.05 -66.92
C ASN A 219 -27.58 -9.28 -66.28
N ILE A 220 -26.50 -9.35 -67.07
CA ILE A 220 -25.13 -9.39 -66.54
C ILE A 220 -24.72 -7.97 -66.13
N LYS A 221 -24.18 -7.84 -64.92
CA LYS A 221 -23.71 -6.57 -64.37
C LYS A 221 -22.55 -6.00 -65.21
N MET A 222 -22.74 -4.80 -65.75
CA MET A 222 -21.71 -4.05 -66.46
C MET A 222 -21.30 -2.79 -65.69
N GLY A 223 -20.01 -2.44 -65.74
CA GLY A 223 -19.44 -1.24 -65.13
C GLY A 223 -18.12 -0.81 -65.78
N GLU A 224 -17.34 -0.04 -65.03
CA GLU A 224 -16.02 0.45 -65.43
C GLU A 224 -14.89 -0.30 -64.69
N THR A 225 -13.86 -0.73 -65.42
CA THR A 225 -12.65 -1.33 -64.84
C THR A 225 -11.44 -0.46 -65.11
N LYS A 226 -10.75 -0.01 -64.06
CA LYS A 226 -9.50 0.77 -64.17
C LYS A 226 -8.30 -0.15 -64.12
N VAL A 227 -7.54 -0.20 -65.21
CA VAL A 227 -6.26 -0.93 -65.30
C VAL A 227 -5.11 0.06 -65.15
N PRO A 228 -4.14 -0.17 -64.24
CA PRO A 228 -2.92 0.62 -64.17
C PRO A 228 -2.22 0.70 -65.53
N ILE A 229 -1.73 1.88 -65.91
CA ILE A 229 -1.05 2.19 -67.19
C ILE A 229 -1.97 2.10 -68.43
N LEU A 230 -2.89 1.13 -68.54
CA LEU A 230 -3.76 0.93 -69.71
C LEU A 230 -5.08 1.73 -69.69
N GLY A 231 -5.49 2.27 -68.54
CA GLY A 231 -6.63 3.20 -68.42
C GLY A 231 -7.96 2.57 -68.01
N THR A 232 -9.06 3.31 -68.18
CA THR A 232 -10.42 2.88 -67.80
C THR A 232 -11.12 2.22 -68.99
N TYR A 233 -11.56 0.97 -68.81
CA TYR A 233 -12.38 0.25 -69.77
C TYR A 233 -13.86 0.30 -69.36
N LEU A 234 -14.72 0.79 -70.26
CA LEU A 234 -16.17 0.80 -70.11
C LEU A 234 -16.76 -0.55 -70.57
N ASN A 235 -18.02 -0.80 -70.19
CA ASN A 235 -18.79 -2.02 -70.55
C ASN A 235 -18.06 -3.31 -70.14
N THR A 236 -17.57 -3.35 -68.89
CA THR A 236 -16.85 -4.49 -68.31
C THR A 236 -17.68 -5.26 -67.29
N SER A 237 -17.55 -6.58 -67.28
CA SER A 237 -18.17 -7.50 -66.31
C SER A 237 -17.09 -8.40 -65.70
N ALA A 238 -17.27 -8.85 -64.45
CA ALA A 238 -16.36 -9.84 -63.87
C ALA A 238 -16.67 -11.25 -64.40
N GLY A 239 -15.67 -12.13 -64.45
CA GLY A 239 -15.84 -13.52 -64.89
C GLY A 239 -16.85 -14.30 -64.03
N SER A 240 -16.90 -13.99 -62.73
CA SER A 240 -17.92 -14.51 -61.80
C SER A 240 -19.35 -14.20 -62.22
N ASP A 241 -19.61 -12.95 -62.58
CA ASP A 241 -20.94 -12.42 -62.85
C ASP A 241 -21.50 -13.00 -64.17
N ILE A 242 -20.59 -13.29 -65.13
CA ILE A 242 -20.90 -13.98 -66.38
C ILE A 242 -21.25 -15.46 -66.12
N VAL A 243 -20.43 -16.17 -65.34
CA VAL A 243 -20.67 -17.60 -65.03
C VAL A 243 -21.93 -17.80 -64.19
N GLU A 244 -22.17 -16.93 -63.21
CA GLU A 244 -23.39 -16.94 -62.40
C GLU A 244 -24.65 -16.78 -63.26
N TYR A 245 -24.63 -15.88 -64.25
CA TYR A 245 -25.72 -15.74 -65.21
C TYR A 245 -25.91 -17.01 -66.08
N LEU A 246 -24.82 -17.60 -66.59
CA LEU A 246 -24.86 -18.81 -67.40
C LEU A 246 -25.44 -20.01 -66.63
N GLN A 247 -25.09 -20.16 -65.35
CA GLN A 247 -25.63 -21.20 -64.48
C GLN A 247 -27.13 -21.00 -64.20
N ARG A 248 -27.57 -19.76 -63.98
CA ARG A 248 -28.99 -19.44 -63.74
C ARG A 248 -29.87 -19.56 -64.99
N THR A 249 -29.35 -19.25 -66.17
CA THR A 249 -30.18 -18.96 -67.36
C THR A 249 -30.07 -20.00 -68.47
N MET A 250 -28.92 -20.69 -68.59
CA MET A 250 -28.67 -21.70 -69.63
C MET A 250 -28.58 -23.12 -69.08
N ALA A 251 -28.99 -23.34 -67.82
CA ALA A 251 -28.99 -24.65 -67.15
C ALA A 251 -27.66 -25.44 -67.29
N THR A 252 -26.53 -24.72 -67.28
CA THR A 252 -25.21 -25.27 -67.60
C THR A 252 -24.81 -26.37 -66.62
N SER A 253 -24.46 -27.55 -67.15
CA SER A 253 -24.34 -28.80 -66.38
C SER A 253 -23.13 -28.86 -65.44
N SER A 254 -22.14 -27.99 -65.61
CA SER A 254 -20.96 -27.89 -64.76
C SER A 254 -20.33 -26.49 -64.80
N MET A 255 -19.48 -26.20 -63.80
CA MET A 255 -18.64 -25.00 -63.79
C MET A 255 -17.76 -24.90 -65.05
N SER A 256 -17.11 -26.01 -65.41
CA SER A 256 -16.21 -26.09 -66.57
C SER A 256 -16.91 -25.85 -67.91
N TYR A 257 -18.20 -26.19 -68.03
CA TYR A 257 -19.00 -25.92 -69.22
C TYR A 257 -19.36 -24.43 -69.34
N ALA A 258 -19.71 -23.78 -68.23
CA ALA A 258 -19.91 -22.32 -68.21
C ALA A 258 -18.62 -21.54 -68.50
N GLU A 259 -17.46 -22.03 -68.04
CA GLU A 259 -16.16 -21.44 -68.41
C GLU A 259 -15.81 -21.65 -69.88
N ARG A 260 -16.17 -22.80 -70.48
CA ARG A 260 -16.03 -23.03 -71.93
C ARG A 260 -16.91 -22.08 -72.75
N ILE A 261 -18.18 -21.89 -72.38
CA ILE A 261 -19.04 -20.88 -73.01
C ILE A 261 -18.43 -19.47 -72.91
N GLY A 262 -17.86 -19.11 -71.75
CA GLY A 262 -17.12 -17.86 -71.58
C GLY A 262 -15.87 -17.75 -72.49
N GLN A 263 -15.19 -18.87 -72.73
CA GLN A 263 -14.07 -18.95 -73.68
C GLN A 263 -14.54 -18.78 -75.13
N ASP A 264 -15.64 -19.41 -75.51
CA ASP A 264 -16.24 -19.33 -76.85
C ASP A 264 -16.72 -17.89 -77.15
N LEU A 265 -17.23 -17.17 -76.15
CA LEU A 265 -17.54 -15.74 -76.26
C LEU A 265 -16.29 -14.86 -76.51
N ILE A 266 -15.10 -15.27 -76.03
CA ILE A 266 -13.84 -14.59 -76.39
C ILE A 266 -13.41 -14.98 -77.81
N SER A 267 -13.47 -16.26 -78.16
CA SER A 267 -13.10 -16.79 -79.49
C SER A 267 -13.92 -16.14 -80.62
N ASN A 268 -15.23 -15.99 -80.42
CA ASN A 268 -16.15 -15.31 -81.34
C ASN A 268 -16.01 -13.76 -81.31
N GLY A 269 -15.06 -13.22 -80.55
CA GLY A 269 -14.75 -11.77 -80.51
C GLY A 269 -15.79 -10.91 -79.79
N LEU A 270 -16.66 -11.51 -78.98
CA LEU A 270 -17.76 -10.86 -78.25
C LEU A 270 -17.30 -10.33 -76.87
N LEU A 271 -16.35 -11.03 -76.23
CA LEU A 271 -15.66 -10.62 -75.01
C LEU A 271 -14.16 -10.41 -75.24
N ARG A 272 -13.50 -9.65 -74.35
CA ARG A 272 -12.04 -9.51 -74.28
C ARG A 272 -11.57 -9.41 -72.83
N LEU A 273 -10.59 -10.21 -72.41
CA LEU A 273 -9.93 -10.09 -71.10
C LEU A 273 -9.20 -8.74 -70.96
N ILE A 274 -9.38 -8.09 -69.81
CA ILE A 274 -8.84 -6.77 -69.46
C ILE A 274 -7.92 -6.91 -68.22
N GLY A 275 -6.76 -6.26 -68.26
CA GLY A 275 -5.80 -6.21 -67.15
C GLY A 275 -4.73 -7.30 -67.15
N ASN A 276 -5.00 -8.47 -67.75
CA ASN A 276 -4.09 -9.60 -67.80
C ASN A 276 -3.66 -9.94 -69.25
N VAL A 277 -2.47 -10.52 -69.41
CA VAL A 277 -1.97 -10.99 -70.72
C VAL A 277 -2.48 -12.42 -70.95
N GLY A 278 -3.32 -12.60 -71.97
CA GLY A 278 -3.88 -13.89 -72.37
C GLY A 278 -5.28 -13.74 -72.98
N SER A 279 -5.84 -14.86 -73.45
CA SER A 279 -7.21 -14.96 -73.99
C SER A 279 -8.10 -15.93 -73.20
N THR A 280 -7.62 -16.45 -72.07
CA THR A 280 -8.31 -17.47 -71.27
C THR A 280 -9.49 -16.87 -70.50
N PHE A 281 -10.66 -17.51 -70.61
CA PHE A 281 -11.78 -17.23 -69.72
C PHE A 281 -11.65 -18.00 -68.40
N ALA A 282 -12.03 -17.40 -67.28
CA ALA A 282 -12.04 -18.04 -65.97
C ALA A 282 -13.12 -17.44 -65.06
N ASN A 283 -13.75 -18.27 -64.22
CA ASN A 283 -14.63 -17.81 -63.16
C ASN A 283 -13.81 -17.10 -62.07
N SER A 284 -13.77 -15.77 -62.14
CA SER A 284 -13.09 -14.94 -61.15
C SER A 284 -13.74 -13.58 -61.00
N SER A 285 -13.94 -13.15 -59.75
CA SER A 285 -14.31 -11.78 -59.39
C SER A 285 -13.14 -10.79 -59.49
N ARG A 286 -11.94 -11.26 -59.89
CA ARG A 286 -10.74 -10.44 -60.13
C ARG A 286 -10.34 -10.33 -61.60
N MET A 287 -10.91 -11.15 -62.48
CA MET A 287 -10.71 -11.02 -63.94
C MET A 287 -11.93 -10.34 -64.55
N PHE A 288 -11.66 -9.30 -65.35
CA PHE A 288 -12.69 -8.47 -65.97
C PHE A 288 -12.67 -8.65 -67.49
N TYR A 289 -13.84 -8.77 -68.08
CA TYR A 289 -14.04 -8.96 -69.51
C TYR A 289 -14.85 -7.80 -70.07
N GLN A 290 -14.34 -7.16 -71.12
CA GLN A 290 -15.03 -6.10 -71.85
C GLN A 290 -15.93 -6.69 -72.93
N TRP A 291 -17.21 -6.28 -72.94
CA TRP A 291 -18.13 -6.53 -74.03
C TRP A 291 -17.73 -5.73 -75.26
N ARG A 292 -17.49 -6.41 -76.38
CA ARG A 292 -16.99 -5.82 -77.63
C ARG A 292 -18.14 -5.23 -78.44
N PRO A 293 -17.91 -4.21 -79.29
CA PRO A 293 -18.95 -3.64 -80.17
C PRO A 293 -19.66 -4.66 -81.07
N LYS A 294 -19.06 -5.81 -81.41
CA LYS A 294 -19.74 -6.91 -82.12
C LYS A 294 -20.90 -7.47 -81.30
N ALA A 295 -20.76 -7.63 -79.98
CA ALA A 295 -21.84 -8.11 -79.11
C ALA A 295 -23.03 -7.14 -79.06
N PHE A 296 -22.78 -5.84 -78.89
CA PHE A 296 -23.85 -4.82 -78.90
C PHE A 296 -24.58 -4.74 -80.24
N ARG A 297 -23.84 -4.81 -81.37
CA ARG A 297 -24.44 -4.83 -82.72
C ARG A 297 -25.32 -6.07 -82.92
N LEU A 298 -24.82 -7.27 -82.61
CA LEU A 298 -25.57 -8.53 -82.77
C LEU A 298 -26.80 -8.59 -81.86
N ALA A 299 -26.70 -8.12 -80.61
CA ALA A 299 -27.83 -8.04 -79.69
C ALA A 299 -28.92 -7.04 -80.11
N GLY A 300 -28.61 -6.06 -80.97
CA GLY A 300 -29.50 -4.93 -81.27
C GLY A 300 -29.69 -3.96 -80.10
N VAL A 301 -28.81 -4.02 -79.08
CA VAL A 301 -28.89 -3.20 -77.86
C VAL A 301 -27.97 -1.98 -77.98
N PRO A 302 -28.45 -0.75 -77.73
CA PRO A 302 -27.62 0.45 -77.86
C PRO A 302 -26.48 0.47 -76.82
N GLU A 303 -25.24 0.58 -77.31
CA GLU A 303 -24.05 0.73 -76.47
C GLU A 303 -24.11 2.04 -75.67
N LYS A 304 -23.85 1.98 -74.35
CA LYS A 304 -23.77 3.15 -73.46
C LYS A 304 -22.50 3.97 -73.72
N LYS A 305 -22.46 4.70 -74.84
CA LYS A 305 -21.37 5.65 -75.15
C LYS A 305 -21.55 6.94 -74.36
N GLN A 306 -20.70 7.16 -73.37
CA GLN A 306 -20.53 8.48 -72.74
C GLN A 306 -19.34 9.21 -73.39
N THR A 307 -19.54 10.47 -73.79
CA THR A 307 -18.57 11.22 -74.59
C THR A 307 -17.32 11.62 -73.80
N LEU A 308 -16.14 11.49 -74.41
CA LEU A 308 -14.85 11.88 -73.85
C LEU A 308 -14.69 13.41 -73.76
N SER A 309 -15.32 14.01 -72.74
CA SER A 309 -15.06 15.40 -72.35
C SER A 309 -13.64 15.54 -71.79
N ARG A 310 -12.74 16.18 -72.56
CA ARG A 310 -11.45 16.64 -72.01
C ARG A 310 -11.71 17.79 -71.04
N THR A 311 -11.27 17.66 -69.80
CA THR A 311 -11.22 18.78 -68.85
C THR A 311 -9.87 18.77 -68.16
N PHE A 312 -8.98 19.67 -68.58
CA PHE A 312 -7.76 19.97 -67.83
C PHE A 312 -8.14 20.81 -66.61
N SER A 313 -7.74 20.37 -65.42
CA SER A 313 -7.78 21.18 -64.20
C SER A 313 -6.56 20.87 -63.35
N MET A 314 -5.63 21.82 -63.30
CA MET A 314 -4.46 21.81 -62.42
C MET A 314 -4.87 22.10 -60.97
N PRO A 315 -4.27 21.43 -59.97
CA PRO A 315 -3.93 22.04 -58.70
C PRO A 315 -2.48 22.55 -58.73
N ILE A 316 -2.25 23.78 -58.25
CA ILE A 316 -0.90 24.30 -57.98
C ILE A 316 -0.71 24.29 -56.45
N SER A 317 0.23 23.49 -55.98
CA SER A 317 0.79 23.53 -54.63
C SER A 317 2.17 22.89 -54.65
N GLU A 318 3.12 23.42 -53.89
CA GLU A 318 4.55 23.16 -54.06
C GLU A 318 5.07 21.88 -53.34
N SER A 319 6.35 21.58 -53.60
CA SER A 319 7.21 20.59 -52.91
C SER A 319 6.97 19.07 -53.13
N SER A 320 7.80 18.50 -54.01
CA SER A 320 8.47 17.17 -53.92
C SER A 320 7.67 15.87 -53.67
N ASP A 321 7.97 14.73 -54.30
CA ASP A 321 8.80 14.42 -55.48
C ASP A 321 8.52 12.95 -55.89
N SER A 322 7.97 12.71 -57.09
CA SER A 322 7.54 11.37 -57.54
C SER A 322 8.04 11.05 -58.97
N PRO A 323 9.16 10.31 -59.12
CA PRO A 323 9.93 10.27 -60.37
C PRO A 323 9.46 9.16 -61.34
N VAL A 324 8.16 9.09 -61.67
CA VAL A 324 7.60 8.01 -62.53
C VAL A 324 6.75 8.52 -63.71
N VAL A 325 6.40 9.81 -63.75
CA VAL A 325 5.50 10.37 -64.81
C VAL A 325 6.26 10.87 -66.05
N GLY A 326 7.55 11.19 -65.95
CA GLY A 326 8.32 11.81 -67.04
C GLY A 326 8.55 10.94 -68.29
N THR A 327 8.62 9.61 -68.13
CA THR A 327 9.10 8.68 -69.17
C THR A 327 8.12 8.37 -70.29
N VAL A 328 6.91 8.94 -70.29
CA VAL A 328 5.99 8.87 -71.45
C VAL A 328 6.03 10.18 -72.26
N THR A 329 6.14 11.32 -71.56
CA THR A 329 6.21 12.65 -72.16
C THR A 329 7.46 12.81 -73.03
N GLU A 330 8.61 12.28 -72.61
CA GLU A 330 9.88 12.39 -73.34
C GLU A 330 9.89 11.61 -74.67
N TYR A 331 9.27 10.42 -74.70
CA TYR A 331 9.15 9.63 -75.93
C TYR A 331 8.16 10.26 -76.93
N LEU A 332 7.10 10.91 -76.45
CA LEU A 332 6.18 11.68 -77.29
C LEU A 332 6.78 13.01 -77.78
N ALA A 333 7.62 13.67 -76.96
CA ALA A 333 8.33 14.89 -77.36
C ALA A 333 9.29 14.65 -78.55
N ASN A 334 9.95 13.48 -78.59
CA ASN A 334 10.79 13.08 -79.71
C ASN A 334 10.02 12.61 -80.95
N TRP A 335 8.68 12.45 -80.89
CA TRP A 335 7.83 12.07 -82.02
C TRP A 335 7.24 13.29 -82.76
N ASN A 336 7.98 14.40 -82.75
CA ASN A 336 7.55 15.69 -83.31
C ASN A 336 7.80 15.77 -84.83
N VAL A 337 6.96 15.07 -85.60
CA VAL A 337 7.03 14.92 -87.07
C VAL A 337 7.05 16.27 -87.83
N LEU A 338 6.66 17.38 -87.18
CA LEU A 338 6.59 18.72 -87.77
C LEU A 338 7.85 19.58 -87.56
N ASN A 339 8.87 19.14 -86.81
CA ASN A 339 10.08 19.93 -86.59
C ASN A 339 11.36 19.09 -86.67
N ASN A 340 11.75 18.70 -87.89
CA ASN A 340 13.04 18.03 -88.11
C ASN A 340 14.20 19.03 -87.96
N SER A 341 14.88 18.98 -86.80
CA SER A 341 16.02 19.86 -86.48
C SER A 341 17.25 19.64 -87.38
N HIS A 342 17.30 18.57 -88.18
CA HIS A 342 18.38 18.27 -89.12
C HIS A 342 17.81 17.88 -90.50
N PRO A 343 17.39 18.86 -91.32
CA PRO A 343 17.01 18.59 -92.71
C PRO A 343 18.20 18.01 -93.49
N ASN A 344 17.92 17.03 -94.36
CA ASN A 344 18.88 16.29 -95.20
C ASN A 344 19.78 15.25 -94.50
N GLU A 345 19.49 14.84 -93.26
CA GLU A 345 20.20 13.73 -92.59
C GLU A 345 19.73 12.34 -93.08
N THR A 346 20.65 11.42 -93.37
CA THR A 346 20.31 10.02 -93.71
C THR A 346 20.00 9.17 -92.47
N PRO A 347 19.24 8.07 -92.57
CA PRO A 347 18.94 7.19 -91.42
C PRO A 347 20.18 6.68 -90.68
N ALA A 348 21.25 6.34 -91.41
CA ALA A 348 22.52 5.90 -90.84
C ALA A 348 23.23 7.02 -90.04
N GLN A 349 23.34 8.22 -90.61
CA GLN A 349 23.91 9.39 -89.94
C GLN A 349 23.11 9.76 -88.69
N ARG A 350 21.77 9.71 -88.78
CA ARG A 350 20.87 9.95 -87.66
C ARG A 350 21.09 8.97 -86.52
N LEU A 351 21.19 7.67 -86.80
CA LEU A 351 21.44 6.66 -85.76
C LEU A 351 22.85 6.81 -85.16
N GLN A 352 23.87 7.09 -85.97
CA GLN A 352 25.22 7.41 -85.47
C GLN A 352 25.29 8.73 -84.66
N ARG A 353 24.38 9.68 -84.88
CA ARG A 353 24.22 10.90 -84.06
C ARG A 353 23.47 10.61 -82.77
N GLU A 354 22.32 9.95 -82.83
CA GLU A 354 21.54 9.56 -81.65
C GLU A 354 22.36 8.64 -80.70
N ALA A 355 23.22 7.77 -81.25
CA ALA A 355 24.17 6.98 -80.49
C ALA A 355 25.20 7.87 -79.75
N ARG A 356 25.86 8.81 -80.45
CA ARG A 356 26.81 9.75 -79.83
C ARG A 356 26.16 10.65 -78.77
N GLU A 357 24.98 11.18 -79.03
CA GLU A 357 24.22 11.95 -78.05
C GLU A 357 23.87 11.11 -76.80
N SER A 358 23.62 9.81 -76.97
CA SER A 358 23.37 8.90 -75.84
C SER A 358 24.65 8.52 -75.08
N ASP A 359 25.81 8.42 -75.73
CA ASP A 359 27.12 8.26 -75.08
C ASP A 359 27.48 9.49 -74.23
N GLU A 360 27.38 10.69 -74.79
CA GLU A 360 27.68 11.93 -74.05
C GLU A 360 26.78 12.08 -72.81
N LYS A 361 25.48 11.76 -72.93
CA LYS A 361 24.53 11.75 -71.81
C LYS A 361 24.88 10.67 -70.78
N TYR A 362 25.25 9.46 -71.21
CA TYR A 362 25.69 8.37 -70.33
C TYR A 362 26.98 8.72 -69.58
N LYS A 363 28.01 9.17 -70.30
CA LYS A 363 29.32 9.59 -69.75
C LYS A 363 29.20 10.76 -68.76
N SER A 364 28.37 11.75 -69.08
CA SER A 364 28.04 12.84 -68.15
C SER A 364 27.36 12.34 -66.87
N ALA A 365 26.40 11.41 -67.01
CA ALA A 365 25.73 10.81 -65.86
C ALA A 365 26.64 9.91 -65.01
N VAL A 366 27.62 9.22 -65.60
CA VAL A 366 28.66 8.45 -64.90
C VAL A 366 29.58 9.38 -64.10
N ASN A 367 30.07 10.47 -64.71
CA ASN A 367 30.90 11.45 -63.99
C ASN A 367 30.14 12.05 -62.78
N LYS A 368 28.85 12.36 -62.94
CA LYS A 368 27.99 12.84 -61.85
C LYS A 368 27.74 11.78 -60.77
N LEU A 369 27.68 10.50 -61.14
CA LEU A 369 27.54 9.40 -60.17
C LEU A 369 28.81 9.27 -59.33
N ASP A 370 29.99 9.35 -59.93
CA ASP A 370 31.25 9.23 -59.20
C ASP A 370 31.49 10.43 -58.25
N GLN A 371 31.05 11.63 -58.63
CA GLN A 371 30.99 12.79 -57.75
C GLN A 371 30.10 12.51 -56.52
N LEU A 372 28.84 12.09 -56.75
CA LEU A 372 27.92 11.74 -55.65
C LEU A 372 28.43 10.57 -54.78
N ARG A 373 29.18 9.62 -55.37
CA ARG A 373 29.83 8.51 -54.66
C ARG A 373 30.93 9.04 -53.73
N CYS A 374 31.82 9.90 -54.23
CA CYS A 374 32.87 10.52 -53.42
C CYS A 374 32.31 11.41 -52.31
N ASP A 375 31.30 12.22 -52.60
CA ASP A 375 30.61 13.07 -51.61
C ASP A 375 29.92 12.23 -50.52
N LEU A 376 29.29 11.12 -50.91
CA LEU A 376 28.65 10.16 -49.99
C LEU A 376 29.69 9.46 -49.11
N GLU A 377 30.76 8.90 -49.70
CA GLU A 377 31.84 8.25 -48.97
C GLU A 377 32.52 9.20 -47.98
N GLN A 378 32.77 10.45 -48.38
CA GLN A 378 33.30 11.49 -47.49
C GLN A 378 32.34 11.81 -46.34
N SER A 379 31.04 11.99 -46.64
CA SER A 379 30.03 12.30 -45.63
C SER A 379 29.87 11.16 -44.62
N ILE A 380 29.80 9.91 -45.11
CA ILE A 380 29.77 8.69 -44.29
C ILE A 380 30.99 8.65 -43.37
N PHE A 381 32.20 8.79 -43.90
CA PHE A 381 33.43 8.71 -43.10
C PHE A 381 33.52 9.77 -42.00
N ILE A 382 33.01 10.98 -42.26
CA ILE A 382 32.93 12.06 -41.25
C ILE A 382 31.86 11.75 -40.20
N HIS A 383 30.65 11.39 -40.62
CA HIS A 383 29.52 11.12 -39.73
C HIS A 383 29.77 9.88 -38.86
N LEU A 384 30.38 8.82 -39.38
CA LEU A 384 30.72 7.63 -38.60
C LEU A 384 31.64 7.95 -37.41
N LYS A 385 32.62 8.85 -37.58
CA LYS A 385 33.48 9.31 -36.47
C LYS A 385 32.73 10.17 -35.45
N PHE A 386 31.81 11.02 -35.91
CA PHE A 386 30.95 11.80 -35.02
C PHE A 386 29.98 10.90 -34.21
N LEU A 387 29.43 9.87 -34.84
CA LEU A 387 28.55 8.89 -34.20
C LEU A 387 29.29 8.00 -33.20
N GLU A 388 30.55 7.62 -33.49
CA GLU A 388 31.43 6.92 -32.56
C GLU A 388 31.67 7.75 -31.29
N GLN A 389 31.95 9.05 -31.44
CA GLN A 389 32.05 9.98 -30.31
C GLN A 389 30.71 10.13 -29.56
N CYS A 390 29.57 10.19 -30.27
CA CYS A 390 28.26 10.30 -29.63
C CYS A 390 27.89 9.05 -28.79
N GLU A 391 28.23 7.85 -29.24
CA GLU A 391 28.03 6.61 -28.46
C GLU A 391 29.00 6.55 -27.28
N LEU A 392 30.26 6.95 -27.47
CA LEU A 392 31.25 7.02 -26.39
C LEU A 392 30.86 8.08 -25.33
N ASP A 393 30.22 9.18 -25.72
CA ASP A 393 29.60 10.14 -24.81
C ASP A 393 28.38 9.53 -24.07
N ARG A 394 27.54 8.73 -24.76
CA ARG A 394 26.39 8.04 -24.16
C ARG A 394 26.81 7.07 -23.07
N LEU A 395 27.82 6.24 -23.34
CA LEU A 395 28.34 5.27 -22.37
C LEU A 395 28.95 5.96 -21.14
N LYS A 396 29.59 7.13 -21.32
CA LYS A 396 30.03 7.98 -20.20
C LYS A 396 28.85 8.56 -19.42
N ALA A 397 27.85 9.13 -20.11
CA ALA A 397 26.68 9.72 -19.47
C ALA A 397 25.90 8.70 -18.63
N ILE A 398 25.67 7.50 -19.16
CA ILE A 398 25.05 6.37 -18.43
C ILE A 398 25.85 6.02 -17.17
N LYS A 399 27.19 5.93 -17.27
CA LYS A 399 28.06 5.63 -16.12
C LYS A 399 27.92 6.69 -15.01
N THR A 400 27.91 7.97 -15.38
CA THR A 400 27.70 9.09 -14.44
C THR A 400 26.31 9.02 -13.80
N VAL A 401 25.26 8.83 -14.60
CA VAL A 401 23.86 8.75 -14.12
C VAL A 401 23.63 7.60 -13.14
N ILE A 402 24.25 6.44 -13.35
CA ILE A 402 24.19 5.31 -12.41
C ILE A 402 24.89 5.64 -11.09
N LEU A 403 26.05 6.32 -11.15
CA LEU A 403 26.79 6.77 -9.97
C LEU A 403 25.96 7.80 -9.19
N ASP A 404 25.47 8.85 -9.86
CA ASP A 404 24.65 9.91 -9.24
C ASP A 404 23.41 9.32 -8.58
N PHE A 405 22.67 8.44 -9.27
CA PHE A 405 21.52 7.73 -8.73
C PHE A 405 21.87 6.96 -7.45
N SER A 406 22.96 6.19 -7.44
CA SER A 406 23.42 5.49 -6.23
C SER A 406 23.81 6.46 -5.10
N GLY A 407 24.41 7.60 -5.44
CA GLY A 407 24.79 8.65 -4.50
C GLY A 407 23.59 9.36 -3.86
N THR A 408 22.54 9.68 -4.63
CA THR A 408 21.33 10.35 -4.12
C THR A 408 20.65 9.59 -2.98
N ILE A 409 20.67 8.25 -3.05
CA ILE A 409 20.15 7.35 -2.01
C ILE A 409 21.18 7.25 -0.87
N SER A 410 22.44 6.96 -1.19
CA SER A 410 23.51 6.71 -0.21
C SER A 410 23.71 7.87 0.76
N ASN A 411 23.62 9.11 0.27
CA ASN A 411 23.76 10.33 1.08
C ASN A 411 22.67 10.51 2.16
N VAL A 412 21.57 9.75 2.09
CA VAL A 412 20.47 9.81 3.07
C VAL A 412 20.48 8.61 4.04
N ILE A 413 21.19 7.54 3.72
CA ILE A 413 21.29 6.34 4.59
C ILE A 413 21.73 6.66 6.03
N PRO A 414 22.73 7.53 6.29
CA PRO A 414 23.10 7.90 7.67
C PRO A 414 21.97 8.58 8.46
N SER A 415 21.11 9.34 7.78
CA SER A 415 19.92 9.97 8.38
C SER A 415 18.91 8.91 8.79
N LEU A 416 18.61 7.97 7.89
CA LEU A 416 17.70 6.84 8.16
C LEU A 416 18.22 5.94 9.29
N GLN A 417 19.50 5.60 9.27
CA GLN A 417 20.15 4.85 10.35
C GLN A 417 19.99 5.57 11.70
N SER A 418 20.27 6.88 11.75
CA SER A 418 20.11 7.66 12.98
C SER A 418 18.66 7.65 13.52
N THR A 419 17.63 7.64 12.66
CA THR A 419 16.24 7.49 13.14
C THR A 419 16.01 6.13 13.83
N VAL A 420 16.52 5.04 13.25
CA VAL A 420 16.38 3.68 13.80
C VAL A 420 17.17 3.52 15.11
N ASP A 421 18.40 4.05 15.16
CA ASP A 421 19.25 3.97 16.34
C ASP A 421 18.61 4.69 17.55
N LYS A 422 18.00 5.88 17.35
CA LYS A 422 17.24 6.56 18.41
C LYS A 422 15.96 5.80 18.79
N MET A 423 15.26 5.22 17.83
CA MET A 423 14.05 4.42 18.10
C MET A 423 14.35 3.24 19.03
N MET A 424 15.55 2.64 18.90
CA MET A 424 16.03 1.59 19.82
C MET A 424 16.31 2.11 21.24
N LEU A 425 16.64 3.38 21.44
CA LEU A 425 16.87 3.98 22.76
C LEU A 425 15.57 4.30 23.53
N PHE A 426 14.45 4.55 22.84
CA PHE A 426 13.20 4.93 23.53
C PHE A 426 12.68 3.85 24.49
N GLN A 427 12.97 2.56 24.25
CA GLN A 427 12.65 1.48 25.19
C GLN A 427 13.39 1.60 26.53
N GLU A 428 14.61 2.16 26.56
CA GLU A 428 15.39 2.38 27.79
C GLU A 428 14.78 3.47 28.67
N THR A 429 13.97 4.36 28.10
CA THR A 429 13.26 5.38 28.86
C THR A 429 12.09 4.81 29.68
N VAL A 430 11.58 3.62 29.30
CA VAL A 430 10.40 2.99 29.91
C VAL A 430 10.76 2.34 31.24
N GLN A 431 10.05 2.72 32.30
CA GLN A 431 10.24 2.20 33.65
C GLN A 431 8.94 1.54 34.15
N PRO A 432 8.70 0.23 33.91
CA PRO A 432 7.43 -0.42 34.22
C PRO A 432 7.02 -0.32 35.70
N LEU A 433 7.98 -0.44 36.62
CA LEU A 433 7.76 -0.26 38.07
C LEU A 433 7.67 1.23 38.49
N GLY A 434 8.09 2.17 37.65
CA GLY A 434 7.87 3.60 37.83
C GLY A 434 6.45 3.97 37.43
N ASP A 435 6.05 3.61 36.21
CA ASP A 435 4.72 3.89 35.65
C ASP A 435 3.60 3.19 36.45
N LEU A 436 3.83 1.96 36.95
CA LEU A 436 2.89 1.29 37.85
C LEU A 436 2.73 2.01 39.20
N ARG A 437 3.83 2.55 39.77
CA ARG A 437 3.75 3.36 41.00
C ARG A 437 3.02 4.67 40.73
N TYR A 438 3.37 5.38 39.66
CA TYR A 438 2.67 6.61 39.24
C TYR A 438 1.16 6.36 39.05
N LEU A 439 0.77 5.26 38.41
CA LEU A 439 -0.63 4.88 38.24
C LEU A 439 -1.32 4.64 39.59
N LEU A 440 -0.69 3.90 40.49
CA LEU A 440 -1.23 3.64 41.82
C LEU A 440 -1.31 4.91 42.66
N GLU A 441 -0.27 5.74 42.68
CA GLU A 441 -0.19 6.97 43.47
C GLU A 441 -1.23 8.00 43.00
N THR A 442 -1.37 8.17 41.68
CA THR A 442 -2.28 9.14 41.04
C THR A 442 -3.75 8.71 41.06
N TYR A 443 -4.04 7.42 40.88
CA TYR A 443 -5.42 6.93 40.61
C TYR A 443 -6.00 6.00 41.68
N ARG A 444 -5.30 5.68 42.78
CA ARG A 444 -5.89 4.92 43.91
C ARG A 444 -7.06 5.65 44.54
N THR A 445 -8.15 4.92 44.78
CA THR A 445 -9.42 5.45 45.30
C THR A 445 -9.71 5.10 46.75
N GLY A 446 -9.01 4.12 47.33
CA GLY A 446 -9.26 3.59 48.66
C GLY A 446 -8.38 2.38 48.98
N GLY A 447 -8.41 1.94 50.24
CA GLY A 447 -7.84 0.66 50.67
C GLY A 447 -8.92 -0.42 50.84
N PHE A 448 -8.51 -1.67 51.07
CA PHE A 448 -9.45 -2.72 51.45
C PHE A 448 -9.97 -2.48 52.88
N ALA A 449 -11.21 -1.97 52.96
CA ALA A 449 -11.91 -1.66 54.20
C ALA A 449 -13.35 -2.23 54.14
N PRO A 450 -13.54 -3.53 54.38
CA PRO A 450 -14.84 -4.19 54.29
C PRO A 450 -15.85 -3.61 55.28
N ARG A 451 -17.10 -3.46 54.84
CA ARG A 451 -18.23 -3.02 55.67
C ARG A 451 -19.26 -4.13 55.77
N VAL A 452 -19.44 -4.66 56.98
CA VAL A 452 -20.36 -5.77 57.25
C VAL A 452 -21.73 -5.22 57.64
N ALA A 453 -22.79 -5.78 57.06
CA ALA A 453 -24.14 -5.52 57.55
C ALA A 453 -24.36 -6.26 58.88
N VAL A 454 -24.85 -5.54 59.89
CA VAL A 454 -25.22 -6.12 61.20
C VAL A 454 -26.73 -6.30 61.25
N TYR A 455 -27.18 -7.42 61.82
CA TYR A 455 -28.61 -7.64 62.06
C TYR A 455 -29.12 -6.72 63.19
N GLU A 456 -29.82 -5.65 62.82
CA GLU A 456 -30.49 -4.75 63.78
C GLU A 456 -31.86 -5.32 64.20
N ASN A 457 -31.92 -6.00 65.36
CA ASN A 457 -33.20 -6.46 65.92
C ASN A 457 -33.94 -5.31 66.64
N TYR A 458 -35.17 -5.02 66.22
CA TYR A 458 -36.05 -4.01 66.83
C TYR A 458 -36.22 -4.16 68.36
N TYR A 459 -36.11 -5.38 68.89
CA TYR A 459 -36.22 -5.69 70.32
C TYR A 459 -34.86 -5.84 71.03
N ASN A 460 -33.76 -5.38 70.43
CA ASN A 460 -32.39 -5.42 70.99
C ASN A 460 -31.89 -6.83 71.42
N LYS A 461 -32.35 -7.90 70.76
CA LYS A 461 -31.79 -9.25 70.88
C LYS A 461 -30.91 -9.57 69.67
N VAL A 462 -29.59 -9.39 69.82
CA VAL A 462 -28.57 -9.60 68.78
C VAL A 462 -27.32 -10.18 69.44
N ASP A 463 -27.34 -11.48 69.74
CA ASP A 463 -26.30 -12.12 70.54
C ASP A 463 -25.28 -12.92 69.72
N ASP A 464 -25.69 -13.46 68.55
CA ASP A 464 -24.92 -14.47 67.81
C ASP A 464 -23.89 -13.91 66.84
N GLN A 465 -24.17 -12.77 66.18
CA GLN A 465 -23.27 -12.21 65.15
C GLN A 465 -21.95 -11.72 65.78
N ILE A 466 -20.82 -12.18 65.24
CA ILE A 466 -19.48 -11.80 65.74
C ILE A 466 -18.88 -10.63 64.95
N PHE A 467 -18.97 -10.68 63.62
CA PHE A 467 -18.27 -9.76 62.74
C PHE A 467 -19.14 -8.56 62.34
N GLY A 468 -18.54 -7.36 62.28
CA GLY A 468 -19.25 -6.10 62.00
C GLY A 468 -19.80 -5.38 63.24
N VAL A 469 -19.86 -6.06 64.39
CA VAL A 469 -20.43 -5.54 65.64
C VAL A 469 -19.44 -4.58 66.32
N ASP A 470 -19.95 -3.55 67.03
CA ASP A 470 -19.13 -2.66 67.86
C ASP A 470 -18.36 -3.46 68.92
N LEU A 471 -17.06 -3.17 69.07
CA LEU A 471 -16.13 -3.93 69.91
C LEU A 471 -16.58 -3.99 71.39
N GLU A 472 -17.20 -2.94 71.90
CA GLU A 472 -17.75 -2.89 73.26
C GLU A 472 -19.06 -3.69 73.38
N ALA A 473 -19.88 -3.71 72.32
CA ALA A 473 -21.08 -4.54 72.28
C ALA A 473 -20.73 -6.04 72.29
N ARG A 474 -19.80 -6.48 71.44
CA ARG A 474 -19.31 -7.87 71.42
C ARG A 474 -18.65 -8.27 72.75
N ALA A 475 -17.74 -7.45 73.28
CA ALA A 475 -17.10 -7.71 74.58
C ALA A 475 -18.12 -7.81 75.73
N ARG A 476 -19.16 -6.98 75.72
CA ARG A 476 -20.27 -7.03 76.69
C ARG A 476 -21.10 -8.32 76.58
N ALA A 477 -21.45 -8.75 75.36
CA ALA A 477 -22.15 -10.01 75.12
C ALA A 477 -21.32 -11.20 75.63
N ASP A 478 -20.01 -11.19 75.34
CA ASP A 478 -19.01 -12.16 75.78
C ASP A 478 -18.73 -12.13 77.30
N ARG A 479 -19.26 -11.13 78.02
CA ARG A 479 -19.01 -10.84 79.44
C ARG A 479 -17.52 -10.67 79.80
N LYS A 480 -16.70 -10.26 78.84
CA LYS A 480 -15.23 -10.09 78.95
C LYS A 480 -14.82 -8.66 78.61
N ARG A 481 -13.57 -8.29 78.90
CA ARG A 481 -13.00 -7.00 78.48
C ARG A 481 -12.42 -7.04 77.06
N VAL A 482 -12.03 -8.22 76.59
CA VAL A 482 -11.56 -8.51 75.24
C VAL A 482 -12.52 -9.55 74.65
N PRO A 483 -13.00 -9.40 73.40
CA PRO A 483 -13.89 -10.37 72.77
C PRO A 483 -13.29 -11.78 72.71
N VAL A 484 -14.14 -12.80 72.80
CA VAL A 484 -13.76 -14.23 72.75
C VAL A 484 -12.98 -14.52 71.49
N ILE A 485 -13.48 -14.08 70.32
CA ILE A 485 -12.83 -14.25 69.01
C ILE A 485 -11.36 -13.78 68.99
N VAL A 486 -11.06 -12.63 69.60
CA VAL A 486 -9.68 -12.11 69.66
C VAL A 486 -8.84 -12.98 70.59
N THR A 487 -9.34 -13.31 71.79
CA THR A 487 -8.59 -14.15 72.73
C THR A 487 -8.37 -15.57 72.21
N ALA A 488 -9.34 -16.15 71.49
CA ALA A 488 -9.27 -17.49 70.91
C ALA A 488 -8.22 -17.55 69.80
N ILE A 489 -8.22 -16.59 68.86
CA ILE A 489 -7.21 -16.53 67.80
C ILE A 489 -5.80 -16.32 68.38
N LEU A 490 -5.61 -15.32 69.25
CA LEU A 490 -4.28 -15.05 69.82
C LEU A 490 -3.75 -16.24 70.65
N THR A 491 -4.63 -16.91 71.39
CA THR A 491 -4.28 -18.12 72.17
C THR A 491 -3.93 -19.29 71.27
N TYR A 492 -4.68 -19.52 70.19
CA TYR A 492 -4.39 -20.57 69.21
C TYR A 492 -3.02 -20.34 68.55
N LEU A 493 -2.76 -19.12 68.08
CA LEU A 493 -1.47 -18.75 67.49
C LEU A 493 -0.31 -18.90 68.48
N ASP A 494 -0.47 -18.46 69.75
CA ASP A 494 0.52 -18.63 70.80
C ASP A 494 0.89 -20.11 71.06
N HIS A 495 -0.09 -21.03 70.97
CA HIS A 495 0.15 -22.47 71.16
C HIS A 495 0.79 -23.16 69.94
N HIS A 496 0.59 -22.64 68.72
CA HIS A 496 1.06 -23.25 67.48
C HIS A 496 2.29 -22.58 66.85
N TYR A 497 2.80 -21.46 67.38
CA TYR A 497 4.14 -20.95 67.01
C TYR A 497 5.29 -21.94 67.30
N PRO A 498 5.30 -22.75 68.38
CA PRO A 498 6.32 -23.78 68.59
C PRO A 498 6.39 -24.80 67.46
N ASP A 499 5.24 -25.17 66.88
CA ASP A 499 5.10 -26.17 65.81
C ASP A 499 5.69 -25.71 64.46
N LEU A 500 5.95 -24.40 64.31
CA LEU A 500 6.56 -23.84 63.11
C LEU A 500 8.08 -23.97 63.12
N GLU A 501 8.62 -24.44 62.00
CA GLU A 501 10.05 -24.62 61.76
C GLU A 501 10.79 -23.26 61.65
N GLY A 502 11.27 -22.78 62.79
CA GLY A 502 12.16 -21.63 62.89
C GLY A 502 11.48 -20.26 62.89
N ASP A 503 12.28 -19.24 63.22
CA ASP A 503 11.78 -17.90 63.50
C ASP A 503 11.43 -17.08 62.25
N GLU A 504 11.84 -17.53 61.07
CA GLU A 504 11.34 -17.00 59.80
C GLU A 504 9.90 -17.43 59.54
N ALA A 505 9.56 -18.72 59.75
CA ALA A 505 8.19 -19.22 59.59
C ALA A 505 7.23 -18.56 60.58
N ARG A 506 7.62 -18.43 61.86
CA ARG A 506 6.85 -17.77 62.92
C ARG A 506 6.55 -16.30 62.59
N ARG A 507 7.54 -15.58 62.07
CA ARG A 507 7.38 -14.18 61.61
C ARG A 507 6.56 -14.08 60.33
N GLY A 508 6.69 -15.05 59.43
CA GLY A 508 5.93 -15.15 58.17
C GLY A 508 4.41 -15.17 58.37
N VAL A 509 3.90 -15.76 59.46
CA VAL A 509 2.46 -15.87 59.78
C VAL A 509 1.67 -14.56 59.59
N TRP A 510 2.25 -13.41 59.95
CA TRP A 510 1.57 -12.12 59.82
C TRP A 510 1.81 -11.40 58.50
N LEU A 511 2.90 -11.72 57.80
CA LEU A 511 3.33 -11.06 56.57
C LEU A 511 2.93 -11.79 55.28
N VAL A 512 2.56 -13.07 55.35
CA VAL A 512 2.05 -13.81 54.19
C VAL A 512 0.71 -13.25 53.71
N ASP A 513 0.63 -13.02 52.39
CA ASP A 513 -0.59 -12.65 51.67
C ASP A 513 -1.49 -13.88 51.49
N VAL A 514 -2.38 -14.10 52.46
CA VAL A 514 -3.39 -15.17 52.42
C VAL A 514 -4.49 -14.82 51.41
N PRO A 515 -4.83 -15.71 50.45
CA PRO A 515 -5.99 -15.55 49.58
C PRO A 515 -7.28 -15.32 50.37
N LEU A 516 -7.93 -14.17 50.15
CA LEU A 516 -9.10 -13.72 50.91
C LEU A 516 -10.25 -14.76 50.96
N ALA A 517 -10.36 -15.63 49.96
CA ALA A 517 -11.31 -16.74 49.92
C ALA A 517 -11.08 -17.79 51.04
N GLN A 518 -9.85 -18.03 51.49
CA GLN A 518 -9.56 -18.90 52.64
C GLN A 518 -10.01 -18.23 53.94
N THR A 519 -9.63 -16.97 54.15
CA THR A 519 -10.08 -16.17 55.31
C THR A 519 -11.60 -16.08 55.37
N HIS A 520 -12.28 -15.90 54.23
CA HIS A 520 -13.74 -15.88 54.16
C HIS A 520 -14.39 -17.24 54.47
N ARG A 521 -13.78 -18.37 54.10
CA ARG A 521 -14.26 -19.73 54.47
C ARG A 521 -14.18 -19.96 55.98
N LEU A 522 -13.06 -19.59 56.60
CA LEU A 522 -12.89 -19.68 58.06
C LEU A 522 -13.86 -18.73 58.78
N ARG A 523 -13.96 -17.48 58.32
CA ARG A 523 -14.94 -16.48 58.80
C ARG A 523 -16.37 -17.01 58.73
N ALA A 524 -16.75 -17.70 57.64
CA ALA A 524 -18.09 -18.24 57.46
C ALA A 524 -18.44 -19.34 58.48
N LYS A 525 -17.49 -20.23 58.82
CA LYS A 525 -17.69 -21.23 59.90
C LYS A 525 -17.91 -20.58 61.26
N ILE A 526 -17.22 -19.47 61.54
CA ILE A 526 -17.20 -18.82 62.86
C ILE A 526 -18.27 -17.72 63.02
N HIS A 527 -18.86 -17.19 61.94
CA HIS A 527 -19.60 -15.93 61.94
C HIS A 527 -20.70 -15.79 63.01
N ASN A 528 -21.36 -16.91 63.34
CA ASN A 528 -22.44 -17.03 64.33
C ASN A 528 -22.12 -18.03 65.47
N ASP A 529 -20.86 -18.47 65.61
CA ASP A 529 -20.45 -19.38 66.68
C ASP A 529 -20.11 -18.60 67.96
N ALA A 530 -21.11 -18.43 68.83
CA ALA A 530 -20.96 -17.74 70.11
C ALA A 530 -19.88 -18.34 71.06
N THR A 531 -19.35 -19.54 70.78
CA THR A 531 -18.28 -20.17 71.56
C THR A 531 -16.88 -19.97 70.95
N VAL A 532 -16.79 -19.81 69.63
CA VAL A 532 -15.55 -19.80 68.83
C VAL A 532 -14.69 -21.03 69.11
N SER A 533 -15.17 -22.22 68.69
CA SER A 533 -14.43 -23.47 68.89
C SER A 533 -13.06 -23.43 68.20
N GLN A 534 -12.00 -23.73 68.96
CA GLN A 534 -10.63 -23.75 68.43
C GLN A 534 -10.39 -24.89 67.45
N GLU A 535 -11.22 -25.94 67.46
CA GLU A 535 -11.19 -27.03 66.48
C GLU A 535 -11.36 -26.49 65.05
N VAL A 536 -12.18 -25.45 64.88
CA VAL A 536 -12.45 -24.80 63.59
C VAL A 536 -11.21 -24.11 63.01
N PHE A 537 -10.23 -23.74 63.84
CA PHE A 537 -8.95 -23.21 63.36
C PHE A 537 -8.02 -24.30 62.81
N SER A 538 -8.13 -25.55 63.31
CA SER A 538 -7.27 -26.67 62.87
C SER A 538 -7.57 -27.16 61.44
N ASP A 539 -8.75 -26.82 60.90
CA ASP A 539 -9.12 -27.01 59.50
C ASP A 539 -8.34 -26.09 58.52
N PHE A 540 -7.52 -25.16 59.01
CA PHE A 540 -6.85 -24.13 58.22
C PHE A 540 -5.39 -23.91 58.62
N ASP A 541 -4.62 -23.32 57.70
CA ASP A 541 -3.24 -22.92 57.95
C ASP A 541 -3.15 -21.75 58.95
N ILE A 542 -2.06 -21.72 59.73
CA ILE A 542 -1.80 -20.71 60.76
C ILE A 542 -1.83 -19.27 60.20
N PRO A 543 -1.27 -18.96 59.01
CA PRO A 543 -1.45 -17.66 58.36
C PRO A 543 -2.92 -17.30 58.09
N THR A 544 -3.77 -18.22 57.64
CA THR A 544 -5.22 -17.98 57.47
C THR A 544 -5.90 -17.61 58.80
N VAL A 545 -5.50 -18.22 59.91
CA VAL A 545 -6.03 -17.88 61.25
C VAL A 545 -5.57 -16.49 61.71
N ALA A 546 -4.31 -16.11 61.45
CA ALA A 546 -3.84 -14.73 61.68
C ALA A 546 -4.53 -13.70 60.74
N SER A 547 -4.78 -14.10 59.48
CA SER A 547 -5.56 -13.33 58.51
C SER A 547 -7.00 -13.09 58.97
N LEU A 548 -7.60 -14.03 59.71
CA LEU A 548 -8.92 -13.83 60.31
C LEU A 548 -8.92 -12.69 61.34
N LEU A 549 -7.88 -12.54 62.16
CA LEU A 549 -7.80 -11.40 63.09
C LEU A 549 -7.58 -10.07 62.36
N LYS A 550 -6.73 -10.07 61.32
CA LYS A 550 -6.57 -8.89 60.42
C LYS A 550 -7.94 -8.48 59.86
N LEU A 551 -8.72 -9.44 59.35
CA LEU A 551 -10.06 -9.20 58.80
C LEU A 551 -11.08 -8.76 59.86
N TYR A 552 -11.12 -9.40 61.03
CA TYR A 552 -12.02 -9.03 62.13
C TYR A 552 -11.81 -7.57 62.55
N LEU A 553 -10.56 -7.13 62.74
CA LEU A 553 -10.23 -5.75 63.11
C LEU A 553 -10.57 -4.75 62.00
N LEU A 554 -10.44 -5.15 60.72
CA LEU A 554 -10.85 -4.34 59.57
C LEU A 554 -12.38 -4.25 59.42
N GLU A 555 -13.13 -5.27 59.82
CA GLU A 555 -14.59 -5.29 59.76
C GLU A 555 -15.28 -4.55 60.93
N LEU A 556 -14.54 -4.11 61.96
CA LEU A 556 -15.08 -3.27 63.04
C LEU A 556 -15.61 -1.92 62.50
N PRO A 557 -16.74 -1.40 63.03
CA PRO A 557 -17.38 -0.16 62.56
C PRO A 557 -16.59 1.13 62.91
N ASP A 558 -15.62 1.04 63.81
CA ASP A 558 -14.56 2.02 64.06
C ASP A 558 -13.23 1.26 64.22
N SER A 559 -12.07 1.87 63.98
CA SER A 559 -10.78 1.20 64.21
C SER A 559 -10.51 0.96 65.70
N LEU A 560 -9.62 0.00 66.00
CA LEU A 560 -9.31 -0.43 67.36
C LEU A 560 -8.84 0.75 68.25
N VAL A 561 -7.97 1.61 67.72
CA VAL A 561 -7.84 3.01 68.14
C VAL A 561 -8.88 3.80 67.37
N SER A 562 -9.79 4.46 68.09
CA SER A 562 -10.94 5.15 67.48
C SER A 562 -10.49 6.23 66.49
N THR A 563 -11.16 6.27 65.35
CA THR A 563 -11.03 7.31 64.31
C THR A 563 -11.17 8.73 64.88
N HIS A 564 -11.85 8.92 66.02
CA HIS A 564 -11.97 10.23 66.66
C HIS A 564 -10.62 10.83 67.07
N VAL A 565 -9.65 10.01 67.51
CA VAL A 565 -8.31 10.50 67.91
C VAL A 565 -7.33 10.55 66.75
N TYR A 566 -7.74 10.25 65.50
CA TYR A 566 -6.87 10.26 64.31
C TYR A 566 -6.14 11.61 64.16
N GLU A 567 -6.85 12.73 64.24
CA GLU A 567 -6.24 14.06 64.08
C GLU A 567 -5.25 14.39 65.22
N ILE A 568 -5.46 13.87 66.42
CA ILE A 568 -4.53 14.05 67.55
C ILE A 568 -3.24 13.25 67.26
N VAL A 569 -3.39 11.98 66.87
CA VAL A 569 -2.25 11.11 66.47
C VAL A 569 -1.50 11.68 65.26
N ARG A 570 -2.23 12.22 64.27
CA ARG A 570 -1.68 12.96 63.12
C ARG A 570 -0.82 14.11 63.61
N THR A 571 -1.33 15.00 64.46
CA THR A 571 -0.58 16.14 65.03
C THR A 571 0.70 15.68 65.73
N ILE A 572 0.61 14.67 66.61
CA ILE A 572 1.76 14.08 67.34
C ILE A 572 2.89 13.66 66.39
N TYR A 573 2.55 13.11 65.21
CA TYR A 573 3.53 12.64 64.22
C TYR A 573 3.78 13.60 63.05
N MET A 574 3.18 14.79 63.04
CA MET A 574 3.48 15.89 62.11
C MET A 574 4.47 16.90 62.71
N THR A 575 4.49 17.08 64.03
CA THR A 575 5.49 17.93 64.71
C THR A 575 6.92 17.44 64.42
N PRO A 576 7.87 18.34 64.09
CA PRO A 576 9.26 17.96 63.84
C PRO A 576 9.93 17.30 65.06
N ALA A 577 10.78 16.29 64.80
CA ALA A 577 11.51 15.57 65.84
C ALA A 577 12.52 16.45 66.62
N ALA A 578 12.80 17.68 66.17
CA ALA A 578 13.61 18.66 66.90
C ALA A 578 12.88 19.30 68.10
N GLU A 579 11.55 19.21 68.17
CA GLU A 579 10.72 19.88 69.18
C GLU A 579 10.09 18.93 70.22
N SER A 580 10.25 17.61 70.06
CA SER A 580 9.67 16.62 70.98
C SER A 580 10.64 15.49 71.29
N THR A 581 10.75 15.14 72.58
CA THR A 581 11.48 13.94 73.04
C THR A 581 10.55 12.74 72.99
N ASP A 582 11.11 11.52 72.93
CA ASP A 582 10.28 10.30 73.03
C ASP A 582 9.41 10.32 74.29
N ALA A 583 9.96 10.77 75.43
CA ALA A 583 9.22 10.89 76.67
C ALA A 583 7.99 11.82 76.58
N SER A 584 8.09 12.98 75.91
CA SER A 584 6.93 13.86 75.73
C SER A 584 5.94 13.29 74.71
N ARG A 585 6.42 12.65 73.64
CA ARG A 585 5.56 11.95 72.67
C ARG A 585 4.75 10.83 73.33
N ILE A 586 5.39 9.97 74.11
CA ILE A 586 4.73 8.86 74.81
C ILE A 586 3.74 9.38 75.87
N ALA A 587 4.05 10.47 76.58
CA ALA A 587 3.10 11.09 77.52
C ALA A 587 1.82 11.61 76.84
N VAL A 588 1.94 12.25 75.67
CA VAL A 588 0.76 12.70 74.91
C VAL A 588 0.00 11.51 74.31
N LEU A 589 0.68 10.44 73.89
CA LEU A 589 0.04 9.20 73.44
C LEU A 589 -0.73 8.50 74.58
N GLN A 590 -0.16 8.40 75.79
CA GLN A 590 -0.87 7.90 76.98
C GLN A 590 -2.17 8.70 77.23
N GLN A 591 -2.09 10.03 77.22
CA GLN A 591 -3.24 10.92 77.42
C GLN A 591 -4.26 10.91 76.26
N THR A 592 -3.83 10.50 75.06
CA THR A 592 -4.71 10.35 73.89
C THR A 592 -5.42 9.00 73.92
N LEU A 593 -4.69 7.91 74.21
CA LEU A 593 -5.21 6.55 74.26
C LEU A 593 -6.08 6.30 75.51
N SER A 594 -5.91 7.07 76.60
CA SER A 594 -6.76 6.98 77.80
C SER A 594 -8.21 7.42 77.57
N GLN A 595 -8.49 8.08 76.44
CA GLN A 595 -9.83 8.49 76.01
C GLN A 595 -10.61 7.35 75.33
N LEU A 596 -9.93 6.25 74.96
CA LEU A 596 -10.57 5.09 74.35
C LEU A 596 -11.42 4.31 75.36
N ARG A 597 -12.42 3.57 74.86
CA ARG A 597 -13.25 2.71 75.72
C ARG A 597 -12.40 1.58 76.30
N LEU A 598 -12.73 1.12 77.51
CA LEU A 598 -11.93 0.12 78.23
C LEU A 598 -11.76 -1.20 77.46
N SER A 599 -12.76 -1.60 76.64
CA SER A 599 -12.66 -2.76 75.75
C SER A 599 -11.68 -2.57 74.59
N ASN A 600 -11.60 -1.36 74.03
CA ASN A 600 -10.59 -1.00 73.02
C ASN A 600 -9.19 -1.05 73.63
N ILE A 601 -8.98 -0.44 74.80
CA ILE A 601 -7.69 -0.45 75.51
C ILE A 601 -7.26 -1.89 75.83
N ALA A 602 -8.16 -2.71 76.39
CA ALA A 602 -7.84 -4.10 76.73
C ALA A 602 -7.58 -4.98 75.50
N THR A 603 -8.31 -4.77 74.41
CA THR A 603 -8.12 -5.51 73.15
C THR A 603 -6.82 -5.10 72.47
N LEU A 604 -6.48 -3.81 72.49
CA LEU A 604 -5.20 -3.30 71.98
C LEU A 604 -4.03 -3.81 72.83
N ASP A 605 -4.13 -3.78 74.16
CA ASP A 605 -3.15 -4.39 75.07
C ASP A 605 -2.96 -5.88 74.76
N ALA A 606 -4.04 -6.66 74.62
CA ALA A 606 -3.95 -8.09 74.26
C ALA A 606 -3.20 -8.33 72.93
N CYS A 607 -3.55 -7.58 71.88
CA CYS A 607 -2.84 -7.64 70.60
C CYS A 607 -1.36 -7.23 70.74
N MET A 608 -1.06 -6.12 71.41
CA MET A 608 0.32 -5.63 71.57
C MET A 608 1.18 -6.61 72.39
N ASN A 609 0.64 -7.21 73.47
CA ASN A 609 1.38 -8.24 74.23
C ASN A 609 1.75 -9.46 73.37
N HIS A 610 0.88 -9.87 72.44
CA HIS A 610 1.18 -10.96 71.49
C HIS A 610 2.25 -10.54 70.48
N PHE A 611 2.12 -9.36 69.87
CA PHE A 611 3.09 -8.87 68.88
C PHE A 611 4.46 -8.56 69.45
N THR A 612 4.57 -7.92 70.63
CA THR A 612 5.87 -7.71 71.26
C THR A 612 6.50 -9.04 71.67
N ARG A 613 5.74 -9.95 72.29
CA ARG A 613 6.27 -11.29 72.64
C ARG A 613 6.77 -12.03 71.40
N LEU A 614 6.07 -11.96 70.26
CA LEU A 614 6.54 -12.55 69.00
C LEU A 614 7.86 -11.91 68.53
N ILE A 615 7.97 -10.57 68.56
CA ILE A 615 9.20 -9.83 68.23
C ILE A 615 10.35 -10.24 69.16
N ASP A 616 10.11 -10.27 70.47
CA ASP A 616 11.10 -10.58 71.51
C ASP A 616 11.59 -12.03 71.40
N LEU A 617 10.68 -13.00 71.30
CA LEU A 617 11.01 -14.43 71.21
C LEU A 617 11.74 -14.79 69.90
N THR A 618 11.41 -14.10 68.79
CA THR A 618 12.09 -14.32 67.49
C THR A 618 13.29 -13.40 67.28
N SER A 619 13.67 -12.58 68.29
CA SER A 619 14.74 -11.58 68.22
C SER A 619 14.68 -10.72 66.94
N ALA A 620 13.47 -10.26 66.59
CA ALA A 620 13.20 -9.76 65.25
C ALA A 620 13.85 -8.40 64.94
N ASP A 621 14.33 -8.28 63.70
CA ASP A 621 14.98 -7.08 63.17
C ASP A 621 14.00 -5.93 62.83
N ASP A 622 14.54 -4.71 62.69
CA ASP A 622 13.73 -3.52 62.45
C ASP A 622 12.97 -3.52 61.10
N ALA A 623 13.46 -4.26 60.09
CA ALA A 623 12.75 -4.40 58.81
C ALA A 623 11.52 -5.30 58.97
N TYR A 624 11.60 -6.39 59.75
CA TYR A 624 10.41 -7.14 60.18
C TYR A 624 9.45 -6.25 61.00
N VAL A 625 9.94 -5.54 62.01
CA VAL A 625 9.10 -4.67 62.86
C VAL A 625 8.38 -3.59 62.03
N THR A 626 9.07 -2.99 61.06
CA THR A 626 8.48 -2.04 60.10
C THR A 626 7.44 -2.68 59.19
N SER A 627 7.70 -3.89 58.71
CA SER A 627 6.76 -4.63 57.84
C SER A 627 5.49 -5.01 58.60
N LEU A 628 5.64 -5.55 59.81
CA LEU A 628 4.53 -5.91 60.70
C LEU A 628 3.69 -4.67 61.08
N ALA A 629 4.35 -3.57 61.47
CA ALA A 629 3.67 -2.31 61.77
C ALA A 629 2.93 -1.73 60.56
N THR A 630 3.48 -1.90 59.34
CA THR A 630 2.82 -1.48 58.10
C THR A 630 1.57 -2.31 57.84
N THR A 631 1.66 -3.64 57.92
CA THR A 631 0.52 -4.57 57.74
C THR A 631 -0.60 -4.32 58.75
N LEU A 632 -0.27 -4.05 60.02
CA LEU A 632 -1.26 -3.86 61.08
C LEU A 632 -1.80 -2.42 61.19
N SER A 633 -1.14 -1.43 60.57
CA SER A 633 -1.51 -0.01 60.67
C SER A 633 -3.00 0.25 60.41
N ARG A 634 -3.55 -0.24 59.29
CA ARG A 634 -4.97 -0.12 58.90
C ARG A 634 -5.93 -0.90 59.78
N CYS A 635 -5.46 -1.92 60.50
CA CYS A 635 -6.26 -2.67 61.47
C CYS A 635 -6.39 -1.89 62.80
N ILE A 636 -5.36 -1.10 63.13
CA ILE A 636 -5.24 -0.41 64.43
C ILE A 636 -5.81 1.01 64.39
N LEU A 637 -5.50 1.81 63.35
CA LEU A 637 -5.98 3.19 63.21
C LEU A 637 -6.32 3.52 61.75
N ARG A 638 -7.49 4.15 61.52
CA ARG A 638 -7.95 4.59 60.20
C ARG A 638 -8.41 6.05 60.20
N PRO A 639 -8.24 6.80 59.10
CA PRO A 639 -8.84 8.13 58.92
C PRO A 639 -10.35 8.00 58.70
N ARG A 640 -11.10 9.07 59.00
CA ARG A 640 -12.58 9.09 58.86
C ARG A 640 -13.05 9.06 57.40
N VAL A 641 -12.24 9.63 56.52
CA VAL A 641 -12.47 9.69 55.07
C VAL A 641 -11.12 9.40 54.43
N GLU A 642 -11.06 8.40 53.55
CA GLU A 642 -9.86 8.16 52.75
C GLU A 642 -9.77 9.24 51.65
N THR A 643 -8.63 9.93 51.62
CA THR A 643 -8.24 10.98 50.67
C THR A 643 -6.78 10.75 50.24
N SER A 644 -6.36 11.32 49.11
CA SER A 644 -4.98 11.17 48.60
C SER A 644 -3.92 11.53 49.63
N LEU A 645 -4.12 12.61 50.40
CA LEU A 645 -3.21 13.02 51.48
C LEU A 645 -3.12 11.96 52.60
N THR A 646 -4.27 11.50 53.11
CA THR A 646 -4.31 10.43 54.13
C THR A 646 -3.81 9.07 53.63
N MET A 647 -3.64 8.89 52.32
CA MET A 647 -3.06 7.70 51.69
C MET A 647 -1.52 7.74 51.62
N GLU A 648 -0.90 8.86 51.98
CA GLU A 648 0.56 9.07 52.01
C GLU A 648 1.07 9.20 53.45
N GLU A 649 0.18 9.53 54.38
CA GLU A 649 0.42 9.68 55.81
C GLU A 649 0.89 8.38 56.48
N LYS A 650 2.17 8.34 56.87
CA LYS A 650 2.77 7.21 57.62
C LYS A 650 2.47 7.22 59.13
N HIS A 651 1.52 8.06 59.58
CA HIS A 651 1.21 8.29 60.99
C HIS A 651 0.69 7.03 61.71
N ALA A 652 -0.17 6.23 61.05
CA ALA A 652 -0.65 4.97 61.62
C ALA A 652 0.49 3.94 61.79
N VAL A 653 1.45 3.88 60.86
CA VAL A 653 2.62 3.00 60.97
C VAL A 653 3.54 3.44 62.12
N ARG A 654 3.75 4.75 62.29
CA ARG A 654 4.51 5.33 63.42
C ARG A 654 3.84 4.99 64.77
N LEU A 655 2.51 5.12 64.86
CA LEU A 655 1.76 4.72 66.06
C LEU A 655 2.00 3.25 66.43
N VAL A 656 1.91 2.34 65.46
CA VAL A 656 2.11 0.90 65.74
C VAL A 656 3.56 0.61 66.15
N ARG A 657 4.56 1.30 65.59
CA ARG A 657 5.95 1.18 66.04
C ARG A 657 6.18 1.69 67.46
N ASP A 658 5.64 2.85 67.85
CA ASP A 658 5.71 3.33 69.23
C ASP A 658 4.95 2.40 70.20
N LEU A 659 3.80 1.84 69.77
CA LEU A 659 3.03 0.87 70.55
C LEU A 659 3.78 -0.45 70.80
N PHE A 660 4.66 -0.87 69.88
CA PHE A 660 5.58 -1.99 70.11
C PHE A 660 6.73 -1.58 71.04
N ALA A 661 7.50 -0.53 70.67
CA ALA A 661 8.73 -0.14 71.37
C ALA A 661 8.51 0.36 72.81
N HIS A 662 7.35 0.97 73.09
CA HIS A 662 7.02 1.56 74.39
C HIS A 662 5.81 0.90 75.05
N LYS A 663 5.49 -0.34 74.66
CA LYS A 663 4.35 -1.14 75.14
C LYS A 663 4.15 -1.06 76.66
N ASP A 664 5.14 -1.39 77.48
CA ASP A 664 4.95 -1.42 78.93
C ASP A 664 4.79 -0.03 79.55
N ALA A 665 5.46 0.99 79.01
CA ALA A 665 5.28 2.38 79.45
C ALA A 665 3.86 2.89 79.11
N ILE A 666 3.36 2.60 77.91
CA ILE A 666 2.03 3.01 77.48
C ILE A 666 0.95 2.27 78.28
N PHE A 667 0.94 0.94 78.27
CA PHE A 667 -0.17 0.16 78.81
C PHE A 667 -0.19 0.09 80.34
N SER A 668 0.94 0.21 81.03
CA SER A 668 0.94 0.33 82.51
C SER A 668 0.29 1.64 82.96
N GLU A 669 0.56 2.74 82.25
CA GLU A 669 -0.07 4.02 82.55
C GLU A 669 -1.57 4.01 82.19
N LEU A 670 -1.95 3.46 81.03
CA LEU A 670 -3.37 3.32 80.67
C LEU A 670 -4.14 2.48 81.70
N LYS A 671 -3.52 1.42 82.24
CA LYS A 671 -4.09 0.64 83.36
C LYS A 671 -4.27 1.52 84.61
N ARG A 672 -3.26 2.30 85.01
CA ARG A 672 -3.31 3.24 86.14
C ARG A 672 -4.39 4.32 85.98
N MET A 673 -4.45 4.98 84.82
CA MET A 673 -5.48 5.98 84.51
C MET A 673 -6.88 5.37 84.50
N SER A 674 -7.05 4.14 84.00
CA SER A 674 -8.34 3.47 83.95
C SER A 674 -8.93 3.15 85.33
N THR A 675 -8.10 2.83 86.33
CA THR A 675 -8.57 2.58 87.70
C THR A 675 -8.91 3.89 88.42
N LEU A 676 -8.07 4.92 88.28
CA LEU A 676 -8.30 6.26 88.84
C LEU A 676 -9.60 6.90 88.33
N ASN A 677 -9.91 6.78 87.04
CA ASN A 677 -11.14 7.30 86.44
C ASN A 677 -12.41 6.49 86.81
N HIS A 678 -12.26 5.30 87.39
CA HIS A 678 -13.38 4.51 87.91
C HIS A 678 -13.72 4.83 89.37
N SER A 679 -12.77 5.30 90.19
CA SER A 679 -13.02 5.73 91.57
C SER A 679 -13.76 7.08 91.70
N SER A 680 -13.78 7.91 90.65
CA SER A 680 -14.35 9.26 90.68
C SER A 680 -15.75 9.41 90.04
N SER A 681 -16.30 8.34 89.45
CA SER A 681 -17.44 8.43 88.51
C SER A 681 -18.77 7.86 89.01
N VAL A 682 -19.06 7.98 90.32
CA VAL A 682 -20.35 7.58 90.93
C VAL A 682 -21.48 8.63 90.72
N GLY A 683 -21.15 9.87 90.35
CA GLY A 683 -22.07 11.01 90.46
C GLY A 683 -22.21 11.96 89.27
N SER A 684 -21.93 11.54 88.02
CA SER A 684 -22.17 12.41 86.84
C SER A 684 -22.48 11.64 85.56
N ASN A 685 -23.33 12.22 84.71
CA ASN A 685 -23.64 11.71 83.38
C ASN A 685 -22.38 11.70 82.51
N ARG A 686 -21.88 10.51 82.15
CA ARG A 686 -20.98 10.39 80.99
C ARG A 686 -21.72 10.92 79.75
N PRO A 687 -21.09 11.74 78.89
CA PRO A 687 -21.68 12.07 77.61
C PRO A 687 -21.92 10.79 76.83
N ARG A 688 -23.16 10.53 76.41
CA ARG A 688 -23.46 9.47 75.46
C ARG A 688 -22.63 9.73 74.20
N ALA A 689 -21.85 8.73 73.78
CA ALA A 689 -21.20 8.79 72.48
C ALA A 689 -22.29 9.02 71.42
N ILE A 690 -22.13 10.06 70.60
CA ILE A 690 -23.02 10.31 69.47
C ILE A 690 -22.82 9.14 68.51
N SER A 691 -23.81 8.25 68.45
CA SER A 691 -23.74 7.05 67.62
C SER A 691 -23.43 7.43 66.18
N THR A 692 -22.45 6.76 65.57
CA THR A 692 -22.17 6.85 64.12
C THR A 692 -23.25 6.20 63.25
N ASN A 693 -24.34 5.72 63.86
CA ASN A 693 -25.54 5.22 63.17
C ASN A 693 -26.17 6.28 62.27
N GLU A 694 -26.15 5.99 60.97
CA GLU A 694 -26.84 6.73 59.91
C GLU A 694 -28.34 6.89 60.20
N SER A 695 -28.94 5.93 60.92
CA SER A 695 -30.34 5.97 61.38
C SER A 695 -30.63 7.16 62.31
N ASN A 696 -29.71 7.57 63.19
CA ASN A 696 -29.88 8.78 64.00
C ASN A 696 -29.71 10.07 63.18
N ARG A 697 -28.84 10.08 62.15
CA ARG A 697 -28.79 11.21 61.20
C ARG A 697 -30.11 11.32 60.43
N LYS A 698 -30.65 10.20 59.94
CA LYS A 698 -31.92 10.17 59.21
C LYS A 698 -33.08 10.62 60.10
N ALA A 699 -33.18 10.10 61.33
CA ALA A 699 -34.19 10.51 62.29
C ALA A 699 -34.13 12.02 62.59
N LEU A 700 -32.95 12.58 62.89
CA LEU A 700 -32.78 14.02 63.13
C LEU A 700 -33.04 14.88 61.88
N MET A 701 -32.77 14.37 60.69
CA MET A 701 -33.08 15.06 59.43
C MET A 701 -34.58 15.02 59.09
N GLU A 702 -35.25 13.91 59.41
CA GLU A 702 -36.69 13.72 59.23
C GLU A 702 -37.49 14.50 60.28
N GLU A 703 -37.04 14.52 61.53
CA GLU A 703 -37.56 15.38 62.61
C GLU A 703 -37.34 16.86 62.31
N ARG A 704 -36.16 17.25 61.79
CA ARG A 704 -35.91 18.61 61.28
C ARG A 704 -36.84 18.96 60.11
N ASN A 705 -37.06 18.06 59.15
CA ASN A 705 -37.99 18.30 58.04
C ASN A 705 -39.43 18.41 58.54
N ARG A 706 -39.83 17.59 59.52
CA ARG A 706 -41.14 17.64 60.18
C ARG A 706 -41.34 18.98 60.90
N ALA A 707 -40.36 19.43 61.68
CA ALA A 707 -40.38 20.74 62.35
C ALA A 707 -40.34 21.92 61.36
N LEU A 708 -39.71 21.76 60.19
CA LEU A 708 -39.76 22.75 59.10
C LEU A 708 -41.14 22.78 58.40
N LEU A 709 -41.75 21.62 58.16
CA LEU A 709 -43.12 21.51 57.63
C LEU A 709 -44.15 22.06 58.61
N GLU A 710 -43.99 21.79 59.90
CA GLU A 710 -44.82 22.31 60.98
C GLU A 710 -44.70 23.83 61.09
N LYS A 711 -43.47 24.39 61.06
CA LYS A 711 -43.26 25.85 60.97
C LYS A 711 -43.77 26.47 59.66
N ALA A 712 -43.70 25.76 58.53
CA ALA A 712 -44.26 26.22 57.26
C ALA A 712 -45.80 26.21 57.25
N SER A 713 -46.43 25.28 57.97
CA SER A 713 -47.87 25.25 58.21
C SER A 713 -48.30 26.35 59.20
N ALA A 714 -47.47 26.64 60.20
CA ALA A 714 -47.81 27.49 61.33
C ALA A 714 -47.18 28.91 61.29
N THR A 715 -47.31 29.63 60.17
CA THR A 715 -47.46 31.12 60.15
C THR A 715 -47.87 31.60 58.75
N ARG A 716 -49.14 32.00 58.57
CA ARG A 716 -49.55 32.88 57.46
C ARG A 716 -49.42 34.34 57.90
N GLY A 717 -48.20 34.88 57.84
CA GLY A 717 -47.85 36.26 58.22
C GLY A 717 -47.06 36.97 57.12
N ARG A 718 -47.38 38.24 56.84
CA ARG A 718 -46.96 38.99 55.64
C ARG A 718 -45.89 40.04 55.97
N ALA A 719 -44.66 39.90 55.48
CA ALA A 719 -43.66 40.98 55.46
C ALA A 719 -42.62 40.86 54.34
N THR A 720 -42.23 42.03 53.82
CA THR A 720 -41.33 42.33 52.70
C THR A 720 -39.83 42.01 52.93
N SER A 721 -39.09 41.74 51.85
CA SER A 721 -37.62 41.69 51.81
C SER A 721 -36.98 43.06 51.51
N PRO A 722 -35.85 43.43 52.13
CA PRO A 722 -35.00 44.56 51.70
C PRO A 722 -34.06 44.22 50.54
N ALA A 723 -33.56 45.25 49.85
CA ALA A 723 -32.69 45.15 48.65
C ALA A 723 -31.16 45.11 48.98
N PRO A 724 -30.29 44.63 48.07
CA PRO A 724 -28.85 44.50 48.32
C PRO A 724 -28.05 45.81 48.14
N GLY A 725 -27.07 46.04 49.02
CA GLY A 725 -26.15 47.20 49.00
C GLY A 725 -24.95 47.05 48.06
N THR A 726 -24.21 48.15 47.85
CA THR A 726 -23.26 48.31 46.71
C THR A 726 -21.77 48.22 47.04
N ARG A 727 -21.03 47.61 46.11
CA ARG A 727 -19.57 47.63 45.82
C ARG A 727 -18.67 48.68 46.51
N HIS A 728 -17.52 48.21 46.99
CA HIS A 728 -16.17 48.84 46.91
C HIS A 728 -15.11 47.75 47.24
N ARG A 729 -13.83 47.79 46.86
CA ARG A 729 -13.03 48.54 45.84
C ARG A 729 -11.80 47.65 45.50
N ARG A 730 -11.13 47.85 44.35
CA ARG A 730 -9.91 47.10 43.95
C ARG A 730 -8.71 47.43 44.85
N ASP A 731 -7.77 46.48 44.94
CA ASP A 731 -6.36 46.78 44.63
C ASP A 731 -5.62 45.59 43.96
N ARG A 732 -4.36 45.77 43.54
CA ARG A 732 -3.53 44.80 42.77
C ARG A 732 -2.11 44.66 43.35
N SER A 733 -1.56 43.44 43.45
CA SER A 733 -0.18 43.15 42.97
C SER A 733 0.15 41.66 42.82
N SER A 734 1.08 41.39 41.90
CA SER A 734 2.06 40.28 41.79
C SER A 734 1.93 39.00 42.65
N GLY A 735 1.86 37.85 41.97
CA GLY A 735 2.18 36.51 42.48
C GLY A 735 2.15 35.49 41.32
N GLY A 736 3.13 34.59 41.23
CA GLY A 736 3.34 33.72 40.06
C GLY A 736 2.83 32.28 40.23
N ALA A 737 2.52 31.65 39.09
CA ALA A 737 2.38 30.21 38.80
C ALA A 737 2.13 29.21 39.96
N GLU A 738 0.95 28.59 39.96
CA GLU A 738 0.81 27.16 40.25
C GLU A 738 -0.45 26.55 39.58
N THR A 739 -0.51 25.23 39.44
CA THR A 739 -1.49 24.52 38.60
C THR A 739 -2.83 24.29 39.31
N ARG A 740 -3.95 24.39 38.57
CA ARG A 740 -5.28 24.03 39.09
C ARG A 740 -6.18 23.40 38.02
N PHE A 741 -6.60 22.16 38.27
CA PHE A 741 -7.49 21.40 37.39
C PHE A 741 -8.91 22.00 37.30
N PRO A 742 -9.59 21.94 36.14
CA PRO A 742 -11.00 22.30 36.02
C PRO A 742 -11.90 21.17 36.55
N ILE A 743 -12.76 21.47 37.53
CA ILE A 743 -13.81 20.55 37.97
C ILE A 743 -15.04 20.75 37.08
N GLN A 744 -15.24 19.86 36.12
CA GLN A 744 -16.40 19.89 35.22
C GLN A 744 -17.62 19.25 35.90
N THR A 745 -18.52 20.07 36.43
CA THR A 745 -19.78 19.60 37.03
C THR A 745 -20.86 19.37 35.97
N SER A 746 -21.55 18.23 36.04
CA SER A 746 -22.64 17.89 35.12
C SER A 746 -23.97 18.48 35.61
N PRO A 747 -24.66 19.33 34.83
CA PRO A 747 -25.96 19.86 35.22
C PRO A 747 -27.09 18.86 34.94
N THR A 748 -27.83 18.50 35.99
CA THR A 748 -29.13 17.80 35.86
C THR A 748 -30.26 18.82 36.04
N ALA A 749 -31.08 19.01 35.01
CA ALA A 749 -32.23 19.92 35.09
C ALA A 749 -33.36 19.49 34.12
N ASN A 750 -34.49 19.06 34.67
CA ASN A 750 -35.77 19.11 33.98
C ASN A 750 -36.37 20.51 34.18
N ASN A 751 -36.87 21.16 33.12
CA ASN A 751 -38.34 21.28 32.97
C ASN A 751 -38.83 21.88 31.64
N GLU A 752 -39.83 21.20 31.08
CA GLU A 752 -41.09 21.69 30.52
C GLU A 752 -41.19 23.00 29.70
N ARG A 753 -41.64 22.80 28.45
CA ARG A 753 -42.71 23.53 27.72
C ARG A 753 -42.52 25.01 27.37
N HIS A 754 -42.49 25.26 26.06
CA HIS A 754 -43.50 26.14 25.46
C HIS A 754 -43.98 25.64 24.10
N ARG A 755 -45.21 26.01 23.70
CA ARG A 755 -45.77 25.74 22.37
C ARG A 755 -45.53 26.93 21.43
N SER A 756 -45.23 26.62 20.17
CA SER A 756 -45.66 27.38 18.99
C SER A 756 -45.67 26.44 17.77
N SER A 757 -46.41 26.79 16.72
CA SER A 757 -46.61 25.94 15.55
C SER A 757 -46.27 26.67 14.26
N LEU A 758 -45.53 26.02 13.37
CA LEU A 758 -45.68 26.20 11.93
C LEU A 758 -45.21 24.91 11.23
N GLY A 759 -45.89 24.51 10.16
CA GLY A 759 -45.57 23.31 9.40
C GLY A 759 -44.94 23.63 8.05
N SER A 760 -44.20 22.69 7.50
CA SER A 760 -43.97 22.57 6.06
C SER A 760 -43.76 21.10 5.69
N HIS A 761 -44.13 20.71 4.47
CA HIS A 761 -44.00 19.34 3.98
C HIS A 761 -42.69 19.19 3.19
N LEU A 762 -42.05 18.01 3.25
CA LEU A 762 -41.81 17.13 2.08
C LEU A 762 -41.00 15.87 2.45
N ALA A 763 -40.95 14.93 1.50
CA ALA A 763 -40.45 13.54 1.57
C ALA A 763 -39.06 13.31 2.23
N GLY A 764 -38.74 12.11 2.73
CA GLY A 764 -39.55 10.87 2.86
C GLY A 764 -38.71 9.58 2.79
N THR A 765 -39.29 8.44 3.25
CA THR A 765 -38.75 7.04 3.15
C THR A 765 -37.43 6.76 3.92
N VAL A 766 -37.13 5.57 4.50
CA VAL A 766 -37.80 4.25 4.62
C VAL A 766 -37.76 3.81 6.11
N ASN A 767 -38.71 2.98 6.56
CA ASN A 767 -38.75 2.44 7.94
C ASN A 767 -38.02 1.09 8.10
N ARG A 768 -37.60 0.74 9.33
CA ARG A 768 -36.99 -0.56 9.72
C ARG A 768 -38.05 -1.62 10.10
N ASN A 769 -37.56 -2.83 10.47
CA ASN A 769 -38.25 -4.09 10.88
C ASN A 769 -38.41 -5.09 9.70
N SER A 770 -38.24 -6.42 9.81
CA SER A 770 -37.82 -7.37 10.87
C SER A 770 -37.33 -8.70 10.18
N LEU A 771 -37.06 -9.90 10.74
CA LEU A 771 -37.27 -10.50 12.08
C LEU A 771 -36.10 -11.46 12.51
N GLU A 772 -36.32 -12.78 12.68
CA GLU A 772 -35.50 -13.72 13.48
C GLU A 772 -35.68 -15.21 13.02
N VAL A 773 -34.63 -16.06 13.11
CA VAL A 773 -34.56 -17.58 13.08
C VAL A 773 -35.24 -18.38 11.94
N PRO A 774 -35.11 -19.75 11.79
CA PRO A 774 -34.35 -20.80 12.54
C PRO A 774 -33.40 -21.68 11.66
N ALA A 775 -33.00 -22.88 12.13
CA ALA A 775 -32.10 -23.82 11.43
C ALA A 775 -32.46 -25.33 11.60
N GLU A 776 -32.13 -26.15 10.58
CA GLU A 776 -31.97 -27.63 10.57
C GLU A 776 -31.11 -28.01 9.31
N GLY A 777 -30.75 -29.26 8.97
CA GLY A 777 -31.11 -30.61 9.46
C GLY A 777 -30.08 -31.68 9.07
N THR A 778 -30.48 -32.90 8.64
CA THR A 778 -29.54 -34.03 8.35
C THR A 778 -29.88 -34.92 7.13
N SER A 779 -28.86 -35.50 6.47
CA SER A 779 -28.92 -36.75 5.66
C SER A 779 -27.51 -37.33 5.38
N THR A 780 -27.38 -38.62 5.05
CA THR A 780 -26.09 -39.37 5.03
C THR A 780 -25.82 -40.12 3.67
N PRO A 781 -25.01 -41.20 3.51
CA PRO A 781 -23.97 -41.29 2.46
C PRO A 781 -24.24 -42.38 1.39
N PRO A 782 -23.27 -42.75 0.50
CA PRO A 782 -22.37 -43.89 0.84
C PRO A 782 -20.92 -43.80 0.28
N GLU A 783 -20.09 -44.81 0.62
CA GLU A 783 -18.73 -45.09 0.13
C GLU A 783 -18.76 -46.16 -1.02
N PRO A 784 -17.65 -46.47 -1.75
CA PRO A 784 -16.81 -47.62 -1.32
C PRO A 784 -15.32 -47.69 -1.76
N VAL A 785 -14.44 -48.10 -0.82
CA VAL A 785 -13.46 -49.24 -0.90
C VAL A 785 -12.28 -49.29 -1.93
N ASN A 786 -11.15 -49.87 -1.45
CA ASN A 786 -9.90 -50.33 -2.12
C ASN A 786 -8.88 -49.25 -2.55
N GLY A 787 -7.57 -49.47 -2.46
CA GLY A 787 -6.78 -50.61 -1.92
C GLY A 787 -5.26 -50.32 -2.05
N GLY A 788 -4.37 -51.02 -1.34
CA GLY A 788 -2.90 -50.77 -1.37
C GLY A 788 -2.06 -52.06 -1.44
N ILE A 789 -0.72 -51.93 -1.34
CA ILE A 789 0.34 -52.92 -0.96
C ILE A 789 1.68 -52.70 -1.73
N ALA A 790 2.79 -53.09 -1.07
CA ALA A 790 4.14 -53.43 -1.55
C ALA A 790 5.24 -52.35 -1.70
N ASP A 791 6.31 -52.59 -0.93
CA ASP A 791 7.69 -52.11 -1.06
C ASP A 791 8.44 -52.76 -2.25
N GLU A 792 9.55 -52.15 -2.71
CA GLU A 792 10.91 -52.69 -2.51
C GLU A 792 12.00 -51.64 -2.91
N ALA A 793 13.30 -51.98 -2.82
CA ALA A 793 14.37 -50.99 -2.63
C ALA A 793 15.68 -51.19 -3.44
N GLY A 794 16.44 -50.09 -3.58
CA GLY A 794 17.87 -50.05 -3.99
C GLY A 794 18.15 -49.65 -5.45
N ASP A 795 19.34 -49.15 -5.81
CA ASP A 795 20.45 -48.57 -5.03
C ASP A 795 21.44 -47.80 -5.97
N ARG A 796 22.05 -46.68 -5.51
CA ARG A 796 23.20 -45.92 -6.12
C ARG A 796 23.03 -45.28 -7.52
N GLU A 797 23.78 -44.26 -7.97
CA GLU A 797 24.85 -43.41 -7.36
C GLU A 797 24.99 -42.01 -8.06
N ARG A 798 25.44 -40.97 -7.32
CA ARG A 798 26.13 -39.69 -7.72
C ARG A 798 25.48 -38.80 -8.82
N THR A 799 25.42 -37.46 -8.71
CA THR A 799 26.49 -36.48 -8.38
C THR A 799 26.01 -35.25 -7.58
N ASP A 800 26.94 -34.33 -7.26
CA ASP A 800 26.87 -33.20 -6.31
C ASP A 800 25.86 -32.07 -6.65
N SER A 801 25.28 -31.33 -5.69
CA SER A 801 26.04 -30.36 -4.86
C SER A 801 25.24 -29.58 -3.78
N LEU A 802 25.98 -29.23 -2.71
CA LEU A 802 25.88 -28.05 -1.82
C LEU A 802 24.66 -27.78 -0.88
N THR A 803 24.96 -27.93 0.42
CA THR A 803 24.57 -27.08 1.58
C THR A 803 23.20 -27.25 2.28
N LYS A 804 23.22 -26.98 3.60
CA LYS A 804 22.17 -27.28 4.61
C LYS A 804 21.61 -26.00 5.26
N GLY A 805 20.39 -26.09 5.80
CA GLY A 805 19.88 -25.20 6.85
C GLY A 805 19.15 -26.01 7.94
N THR A 806 19.66 -25.99 9.18
CA THR A 806 19.09 -26.72 10.33
C THR A 806 18.24 -25.77 11.19
N PRO A 807 17.04 -26.14 11.67
CA PRO A 807 16.18 -25.24 12.44
C PRO A 807 16.74 -24.95 13.85
N THR A 808 16.46 -23.72 14.34
CA THR A 808 16.77 -23.29 15.71
C THR A 808 15.54 -23.41 16.62
N ARG A 809 15.76 -23.74 17.90
CA ARG A 809 14.69 -23.96 18.90
C ARG A 809 14.61 -22.79 19.89
N PHE A 810 13.42 -22.29 20.15
CA PHE A 810 13.16 -21.25 21.16
C PHE A 810 12.87 -21.85 22.55
N VAL A 811 13.46 -21.26 23.59
CA VAL A 811 13.11 -21.44 25.00
C VAL A 811 13.33 -20.08 25.70
N GLY A 812 12.49 -19.70 26.66
CA GLY A 812 12.78 -18.61 27.60
C GLY A 812 12.94 -17.18 27.03
N GLY A 813 12.51 -16.92 25.80
CA GLY A 813 12.43 -15.55 25.25
C GLY A 813 13.76 -14.90 24.80
N ARG A 814 14.89 -15.62 24.79
CA ARG A 814 16.18 -15.11 24.28
C ARG A 814 16.87 -16.14 23.38
N ARG A 815 17.54 -15.69 22.31
CA ARG A 815 18.38 -16.55 21.48
C ARG A 815 19.69 -16.86 22.22
N VAL A 816 20.12 -18.11 22.21
CA VAL A 816 21.41 -18.56 22.75
C VAL A 816 22.15 -19.38 21.68
N PRO A 817 23.37 -19.01 21.27
CA PRO A 817 24.23 -19.86 20.45
C PRO A 817 24.97 -20.88 21.32
N ASN A 818 25.20 -22.10 20.80
CA ASN A 818 26.07 -23.07 21.46
C ASN A 818 27.54 -22.65 21.33
N SER A 819 28.30 -22.82 22.42
CA SER A 819 29.73 -22.46 22.55
C SER A 819 30.66 -23.64 22.18
N PRO A 820 32.01 -23.57 22.32
CA PRO A 820 32.88 -23.28 21.18
C PRO A 820 34.00 -24.34 20.96
N PRO A 821 34.83 -24.21 19.90
CA PRO A 821 36.04 -25.02 19.71
C PRO A 821 37.35 -24.24 19.98
N ILE A 822 38.08 -24.69 21.02
CA ILE A 822 39.52 -25.02 21.09
C ILE A 822 40.53 -24.26 20.18
N GLU A 823 41.64 -23.80 20.79
CA GLU A 823 42.84 -23.25 20.14
C GLU A 823 43.81 -24.32 19.59
N GLU A 824 44.51 -24.03 18.47
CA GLU A 824 45.89 -24.48 18.22
C GLU A 824 46.51 -23.73 17.00
N GLY A 825 47.86 -23.69 16.88
CA GLY A 825 48.53 -23.49 15.57
C GLY A 825 49.13 -22.12 15.20
N VAL A 826 50.15 -21.66 15.94
CA VAL A 826 50.99 -20.46 15.68
C VAL A 826 51.49 -20.31 14.22
N ARG A 827 51.37 -19.09 13.65
CA ARG A 827 52.39 -18.44 12.78
C ARG A 827 52.11 -16.93 12.66
N GLY A 828 53.13 -16.09 12.84
CA GLY A 828 53.01 -14.64 12.76
C GLY A 828 54.09 -13.98 11.89
N VAL A 829 53.78 -12.78 11.41
CA VAL A 829 54.74 -11.80 10.84
C VAL A 829 54.30 -10.42 11.30
N THR A 830 55.20 -9.65 11.89
CA THR A 830 55.00 -8.22 12.22
C THR A 830 55.55 -7.34 11.10
N LEU A 831 54.77 -6.35 10.69
CA LEU A 831 55.24 -5.18 9.96
C LEU A 831 54.63 -3.94 10.63
N GLU A 832 55.49 -3.05 11.10
CA GLU A 832 55.13 -1.70 11.53
C GLU A 832 55.24 -0.76 10.32
N ASP A 833 54.38 0.24 10.25
CA ASP A 833 54.57 1.38 9.34
C ASP A 833 54.43 2.69 10.11
N LYS A 834 55.17 3.72 9.70
CA LYS A 834 55.39 4.94 10.50
C LYS A 834 54.31 6.00 10.30
N PRO A 835 54.09 6.89 11.28
CA PRO A 835 53.41 8.16 11.03
C PRO A 835 54.22 9.03 10.05
N MET A 836 53.52 9.86 9.26
CA MET A 836 54.12 10.97 8.51
C MET A 836 54.21 12.21 9.39
N ASP A 837 55.20 13.06 9.11
CA ASP A 837 55.30 14.43 9.60
C ASP A 837 54.53 15.41 8.69
N ASP A 838 54.20 16.59 9.25
CA ASP A 838 53.44 17.74 8.69
C ASP A 838 51.96 17.52 8.31
#